data_AF-A0A536R8V5-F1
#
_entry.id   AF-A0A536R8V5-F1
#
_cell.length_a   1.000
_cell.length_b   1.000
_cell.length_c   1.000
_cell.angle_alpha   90.00
_cell.angle_beta   90.00
_cell.angle_gamma   90.00
#
_symmetry.space_group_name_H-M   'P 1'
#
loop_
_entity.id
_entity.type
_entity.pdbx_description
1 polymer ?
#
loop_
_entity_poly.entity_id
_entity_poly.type
_entity_poly.pdbx_seq_one_letter_code
_entity_poly.pdbx_strand_id
1 'polypeptide(L)'
;MVKRSKLGGTDFDFYALKGQSAAGIEDPSRLPMTVKILLEGLVRLVEAGVTEESNIGVLARWPAPAPAGAELPFLPARVLMQDFTGVPAVVDLAAMRSAMKRAGKDAGKVDPLVPVDLIIDHSVQVDSFGFRDSYTRNIEKEIERNRERYSLLRWAQQAFHNFSLVPPGMGICHQVNLEYLANVVQVRDIGGRKVAIPDTLMGTDSHTTMVNGLGVLGWGTGGIEAEAAILGQPAYLPPPIVVGVRFLGALPAGSTATDLVLTLTEMLRKHGVVDKFVEFCGDGLSSLSVPDRATLSNMCPEYGATSALFPVDQQTLRYLEVTGRDREQIDLVERYTKEQGLFRVAGAETPKFSELLELDLSKVESSVAGPKRPQDRVALPNVWTSFSTVFAAGPKPDRDAISRLTEEGGPVDGRATVAVHAKPEAMVENGSVVIAAITSCTNTSNPSVMVAAGLLAKKAVELGLTVSPYVKTSLAPGSRVVTDYLKTAELLEPLEKLGFFLVGYGCTTCIGNSGPLASPEIEAAVSKEDLSVVAVLSGNRNFEARIHPFVKASYLASPPLVVAFALAGSVHKNLVTEPLAETPDGKPVMLSELWPSQDEVNEVVQRCVQQEMFKREYSRIFEGDEHWKSMAAPTGPIFAWDPNSTYVKEPPYFEGFAPQPKALTDIEGARVLAMVGDSVTTDHISPAGAIPVDSPAGRYLIEKGVDRFEFNSFGARRGNHEVMQRGTFGNIRLRNVLASREGYWTRHFPGQEEVTIFEASQRYASEGVPLVVLAGKEYGTGSSRDWAAKGPLLLGVRAVIAESFERIHRSNLVGMGILPLQYTPGENAHLLGLTGEERYTIHGLNTLKPGQQVEVRAAADDGTTVSFITRARVDNETEIGCFSRPLPIHGREEAKFSRPLPIHGKGSSQVLQTPPHSWERRSQVLQAPPHSWGGQGRGATLRFLPSRCGLASCARDRIPDTRTSRPRRQALRSRSAWCAAAWAQCCRAGRKPGPLRRSCCDVTRRRERLLVPAAQAGSRVACPSSTP
;
A
#
# COMPACT_ATOMS: atom_id res chain seq x y z
N MET A 1 34.07 -13.13 -8.28
CA MET A 1 33.66 -14.12 -7.26
C MET A 1 33.43 -13.41 -5.93
N VAL A 2 32.17 -13.26 -5.52
CA VAL A 2 31.83 -12.96 -4.12
C VAL A 2 32.11 -14.17 -3.23
N LYS A 3 32.47 -13.96 -1.96
CA LYS A 3 32.68 -15.05 -0.98
C LYS A 3 31.77 -14.90 0.24
N ARG A 4 31.13 -15.99 0.66
CA ARG A 4 30.46 -16.05 1.96
C ARG A 4 31.49 -16.03 3.10
N SER A 5 31.13 -15.39 4.20
CA SER A 5 31.89 -15.35 5.46
C SER A 5 31.07 -16.03 6.56
N LYS A 6 31.72 -16.60 7.59
CA LYS A 6 30.99 -17.01 8.80
C LYS A 6 30.60 -15.79 9.62
N LEU A 7 29.36 -15.75 10.10
CA LEU A 7 28.88 -14.74 11.07
C LEU A 7 29.45 -15.09 12.45
N GLY A 8 30.41 -14.30 12.93
CA GLY A 8 31.29 -14.63 14.05
C GLY A 8 30.54 -14.98 15.34
N GLY A 9 30.79 -16.18 15.89
CA GLY A 9 30.08 -16.68 17.08
C GLY A 9 28.70 -17.29 16.80
N THR A 10 28.39 -17.61 15.54
CA THR A 10 27.25 -18.45 15.14
C THR A 10 27.73 -19.53 14.15
N ASP A 11 26.84 -20.48 13.82
CA ASP A 11 27.07 -21.46 12.74
C ASP A 11 26.50 -21.04 11.38
N PHE A 12 26.12 -19.77 11.23
CA PHE A 12 25.59 -19.24 9.97
C PHE A 12 26.69 -18.62 9.10
N ASP A 13 26.62 -18.87 7.80
CA ASP A 13 27.32 -18.06 6.79
C ASP A 13 26.54 -16.77 6.51
N PHE A 14 27.17 -15.76 5.90
CA PHE A 14 26.50 -14.58 5.35
C PHE A 14 27.31 -13.94 4.21
N TYR A 15 26.65 -13.14 3.39
CA TYR A 15 27.27 -12.36 2.31
C TYR A 15 27.78 -11.01 2.85
N ALA A 16 28.91 -11.04 3.54
CA ALA A 16 29.54 -9.83 4.08
C ALA A 16 29.86 -8.83 2.95
N LEU A 17 29.33 -7.60 3.01
CA LEU A 17 29.63 -6.55 2.02
C LEU A 17 31.07 -6.03 2.14
N LYS A 18 31.58 -5.95 3.37
CA LYS A 18 32.93 -5.45 3.67
C LYS A 18 34.00 -6.43 3.18
N GLY A 19 34.99 -5.93 2.45
CA GLY A 19 36.13 -6.71 1.95
C GLY A 19 35.91 -7.45 0.63
N GLN A 20 34.75 -7.27 -0.04
CA GLN A 20 34.47 -7.85 -1.36
C GLN A 20 35.02 -6.98 -2.50
N SER A 21 36.21 -6.43 -2.37
CA SER A 21 36.81 -5.55 -3.40
C SER A 21 37.05 -6.29 -4.72
N ALA A 22 37.21 -7.62 -4.67
CA ALA A 22 37.24 -8.50 -5.85
C ALA A 22 35.89 -8.66 -6.59
N ALA A 23 34.80 -8.15 -6.01
CA ALA A 23 33.47 -8.01 -6.62
C ALA A 23 33.10 -6.52 -6.81
N GLY A 24 34.07 -5.61 -6.77
CA GLY A 24 33.88 -4.17 -6.97
C GLY A 24 33.35 -3.39 -5.76
N ILE A 25 33.23 -4.01 -4.57
CA ILE A 25 32.80 -3.34 -3.34
C ILE A 25 34.04 -2.87 -2.57
N GLU A 26 34.43 -1.62 -2.74
CA GLU A 26 35.61 -1.02 -2.10
C GLU A 26 35.30 -0.60 -0.65
N ASP A 27 34.42 0.39 -0.46
CA ASP A 27 33.92 0.80 0.86
C ASP A 27 32.39 0.98 0.85
N PRO A 28 31.61 0.06 1.45
CA PRO A 28 30.17 0.20 1.57
C PRO A 28 29.74 1.12 2.72
N SER A 29 30.65 1.63 3.56
CA SER A 29 30.31 2.30 4.84
C SER A 29 29.32 3.46 4.66
N ARG A 30 29.59 4.34 3.70
CA ARG A 30 28.82 5.56 3.38
C ARG A 30 27.56 5.32 2.55
N LEU A 31 27.30 4.10 2.08
CA LEU A 31 26.07 3.79 1.35
C LEU A 31 24.84 3.85 2.29
N PRO A 32 23.67 4.30 1.79
CA PRO A 32 22.40 4.15 2.49
C PRO A 32 22.13 2.68 2.86
N MET A 33 21.38 2.45 3.94
CA MET A 33 21.00 1.10 4.37
C MET A 33 20.14 0.42 3.30
N THR A 34 19.28 1.17 2.61
CA THR A 34 18.49 0.74 1.45
C THR A 34 19.39 0.16 0.36
N VAL A 35 20.49 0.88 0.01
CA VAL A 35 21.44 0.44 -1.03
C VAL A 35 22.24 -0.78 -0.57
N LYS A 36 22.63 -0.85 0.71
CA LYS A 36 23.31 -2.03 1.29
C LYS A 36 22.43 -3.29 1.24
N ILE A 37 21.14 -3.18 1.55
CA ILE A 37 20.20 -4.32 1.48
C ILE A 37 20.01 -4.79 0.04
N LEU A 38 19.81 -3.86 -0.92
CA LEU A 38 19.71 -4.20 -2.33
C LEU A 38 21.03 -4.82 -2.88
N LEU A 39 22.18 -4.34 -2.42
CA LEU A 39 23.50 -4.86 -2.79
C LEU A 39 23.75 -6.29 -2.25
N GLU A 40 23.28 -6.63 -1.05
CA GLU A 40 23.28 -8.02 -0.54
C GLU A 40 22.42 -8.93 -1.42
N GLY A 41 21.19 -8.49 -1.74
CA GLY A 41 20.28 -9.25 -2.59
C GLY A 41 20.88 -9.52 -3.97
N LEU A 42 21.50 -8.50 -4.59
CA LEU A 42 22.17 -8.59 -5.88
C LEU A 42 23.37 -9.54 -5.84
N VAL A 43 24.22 -9.44 -4.80
CA VAL A 43 25.33 -10.38 -4.54
C VAL A 43 24.84 -11.83 -4.47
N ARG A 44 23.73 -12.08 -3.78
CA ARG A 44 23.13 -13.41 -3.60
C ARG A 44 22.49 -13.94 -4.90
N LEU A 45 21.91 -13.06 -5.72
CA LEU A 45 21.41 -13.40 -7.06
C LEU A 45 22.52 -13.73 -8.06
N VAL A 46 23.70 -13.10 -7.95
CA VAL A 46 24.89 -13.46 -8.73
C VAL A 46 25.42 -14.84 -8.35
N GLU A 47 25.49 -15.18 -7.05
CA GLU A 47 25.89 -16.54 -6.63
C GLU A 47 24.86 -17.61 -7.08
N ALA A 48 23.58 -17.26 -7.14
CA ALA A 48 22.51 -18.11 -7.66
C ALA A 48 22.50 -18.24 -9.21
N GLY A 49 23.31 -17.46 -9.93
CA GLY A 49 23.36 -17.44 -11.39
C GLY A 49 22.14 -16.79 -12.07
N VAL A 50 21.39 -15.95 -11.34
CA VAL A 50 20.21 -15.23 -11.85
C VAL A 50 20.61 -13.95 -12.60
N THR A 51 21.82 -13.42 -12.35
CA THR A 51 22.33 -12.21 -13.00
C THR A 51 23.85 -12.17 -12.99
N GLU A 52 24.44 -11.26 -13.78
CA GLU A 52 25.89 -11.12 -13.95
C GLU A 52 26.57 -10.39 -12.79
N GLU A 53 27.84 -10.76 -12.52
CA GLU A 53 28.71 -10.05 -11.57
C GLU A 53 28.98 -8.58 -11.97
N SER A 54 28.77 -8.23 -13.25
CA SER A 54 28.84 -6.86 -13.78
C SER A 54 27.86 -5.90 -13.09
N ASN A 55 26.65 -6.37 -12.77
CA ASN A 55 25.58 -5.57 -12.17
C ASN A 55 25.87 -5.15 -10.72
N ILE A 56 26.69 -5.90 -9.97
CA ILE A 56 27.10 -5.53 -8.59
C ILE A 56 27.72 -4.12 -8.56
N GLY A 57 28.47 -3.77 -9.61
CA GLY A 57 29.13 -2.48 -9.76
C GLY A 57 28.18 -1.27 -9.83
N VAL A 58 26.89 -1.47 -10.10
CA VAL A 58 25.88 -0.39 -10.12
C VAL A 58 25.62 0.11 -8.70
N LEU A 59 25.33 -0.79 -7.76
CA LEU A 59 25.05 -0.42 -6.37
C LEU A 59 26.33 -0.21 -5.56
N ALA A 60 27.41 -0.94 -5.87
CA ALA A 60 28.69 -0.80 -5.17
C ALA A 60 29.37 0.57 -5.37
N ARG A 61 29.11 1.26 -6.49
CA ARG A 61 29.63 2.61 -6.80
C ARG A 61 28.56 3.71 -6.70
N TRP A 62 27.39 3.39 -6.16
CA TRP A 62 26.27 4.32 -6.04
C TRP A 62 26.67 5.59 -5.25
N PRO A 63 26.21 6.80 -5.63
CA PRO A 63 25.25 7.14 -6.68
C PRO A 63 25.90 7.49 -8.03
N ALA A 64 26.99 6.82 -8.43
CA ALA A 64 27.50 6.97 -9.81
C ALA A 64 26.45 6.47 -10.83
N PRO A 65 26.36 7.05 -12.04
CA PRO A 65 25.45 6.58 -13.08
C PRO A 65 25.64 5.10 -13.42
N ALA A 66 24.54 4.39 -13.64
CA ALA A 66 24.56 3.01 -14.10
C ALA A 66 25.09 2.92 -15.55
N PRO A 67 25.83 1.86 -15.92
CA PRO A 67 26.14 1.58 -17.32
C PRO A 67 24.88 1.36 -18.15
N ALA A 68 24.93 1.65 -19.45
CA ALA A 68 23.85 1.32 -20.38
C ALA A 68 23.63 -0.20 -20.43
N GLY A 69 22.37 -0.63 -20.32
CA GLY A 69 22.00 -2.06 -20.29
C GLY A 69 22.27 -2.78 -18.96
N ALA A 70 22.68 -2.08 -17.90
CA ALA A 70 22.81 -2.70 -16.58
C ALA A 70 21.45 -2.91 -15.90
N GLU A 71 21.29 -4.02 -15.20
CA GLU A 71 20.03 -4.45 -14.58
C GLU A 71 20.15 -4.55 -13.05
N LEU A 72 19.06 -4.27 -12.34
CA LEU A 72 18.95 -4.48 -10.89
C LEU A 72 17.79 -5.42 -10.57
N PRO A 73 17.96 -6.74 -10.78
CA PRO A 73 16.97 -7.72 -10.35
C PRO A 73 16.89 -7.76 -8.82
N PHE A 74 15.67 -7.78 -8.31
CA PHE A 74 15.33 -7.93 -6.90
C PHE A 74 14.35 -9.10 -6.74
N LEU A 75 14.73 -10.08 -5.94
CA LEU A 75 13.86 -11.16 -5.49
C LEU A 75 13.67 -11.00 -3.96
N PRO A 76 12.44 -10.79 -3.48
CA PRO A 76 12.19 -10.61 -2.05
C PRO A 76 12.44 -11.91 -1.27
N ALA A 77 12.73 -11.80 0.03
CA ALA A 77 12.92 -12.97 0.89
C ALA A 77 11.60 -13.69 1.25
N ARG A 78 10.44 -13.02 1.11
CA ARG A 78 9.07 -13.53 1.27
C ARG A 78 8.03 -12.60 0.60
N VAL A 79 6.77 -13.02 0.50
CA VAL A 79 5.66 -12.20 0.00
C VAL A 79 4.51 -12.14 1.01
N LEU A 80 3.92 -10.95 1.20
CA LEU A 80 2.76 -10.71 2.07
C LEU A 80 1.50 -10.50 1.23
N MET A 81 0.39 -11.13 1.59
CA MET A 81 -0.89 -10.96 0.88
C MET A 81 -2.06 -10.68 1.83
N GLN A 82 -3.09 -10.05 1.28
CA GLN A 82 -4.39 -9.83 1.93
C GLN A 82 -5.53 -10.34 1.05
N ASP A 83 -6.71 -10.63 1.60
CA ASP A 83 -7.72 -11.45 0.92
C ASP A 83 -8.39 -10.83 -0.33
N PHE A 84 -8.35 -9.51 -0.52
CA PHE A 84 -8.84 -8.85 -1.76
C PHE A 84 -7.85 -8.95 -2.93
N THR A 85 -6.57 -9.24 -2.69
CA THR A 85 -5.54 -9.37 -3.76
C THR A 85 -4.88 -10.74 -3.80
N GLY A 86 -4.88 -11.47 -2.69
CA GLY A 86 -4.44 -12.85 -2.61
C GLY A 86 -5.47 -13.85 -3.14
N VAL A 87 -6.78 -13.55 -3.12
CA VAL A 87 -7.79 -14.41 -3.79
C VAL A 87 -7.53 -14.54 -5.30
N PRO A 88 -7.37 -13.47 -6.11
CA PRO A 88 -7.05 -13.64 -7.53
C PRO A 88 -5.69 -14.33 -7.75
N ALA A 89 -4.64 -13.99 -6.97
CA ALA A 89 -3.34 -14.68 -7.07
C ALA A 89 -3.45 -16.20 -6.79
N VAL A 90 -4.27 -16.61 -5.82
CA VAL A 90 -4.55 -18.03 -5.53
C VAL A 90 -5.41 -18.68 -6.62
N VAL A 91 -6.37 -17.96 -7.21
CA VAL A 91 -7.11 -18.42 -8.41
C VAL A 91 -6.15 -18.69 -9.56
N ASP A 92 -5.21 -17.79 -9.84
CA ASP A 92 -4.25 -17.95 -10.94
C ASP A 92 -3.26 -19.10 -10.69
N LEU A 93 -2.78 -19.30 -9.46
CA LEU A 93 -1.99 -20.49 -9.10
C LEU A 93 -2.81 -21.80 -9.26
N ALA A 94 -4.11 -21.79 -8.91
CA ALA A 94 -5.00 -22.93 -9.13
C ALA A 94 -5.28 -23.19 -10.62
N ALA A 95 -5.37 -22.13 -11.42
CA ALA A 95 -5.54 -22.20 -12.88
C ALA A 95 -4.27 -22.72 -13.57
N MET A 96 -3.08 -22.26 -13.15
CA MET A 96 -1.79 -22.82 -13.58
C MET A 96 -1.68 -24.32 -13.26
N ARG A 97 -2.15 -24.77 -12.09
CA ARG A 97 -2.24 -26.21 -11.76
C ARG A 97 -3.20 -26.97 -12.66
N SER A 98 -4.36 -26.38 -12.95
CA SER A 98 -5.37 -26.94 -13.86
C SER A 98 -4.83 -27.07 -15.29
N ALA A 99 -4.12 -26.05 -15.78
CA ALA A 99 -3.43 -26.03 -17.07
C ALA A 99 -2.28 -27.06 -17.15
N MET A 100 -1.44 -27.15 -16.11
CA MET A 100 -0.38 -28.18 -16.02
C MET A 100 -0.96 -29.59 -16.11
N LYS A 101 -2.08 -29.85 -15.42
CA LYS A 101 -2.81 -31.12 -15.51
C LYS A 101 -3.38 -31.36 -16.91
N ARG A 102 -4.00 -30.36 -17.55
CA ARG A 102 -4.47 -30.45 -18.96
C ARG A 102 -3.31 -30.75 -19.93
N ALA A 103 -2.12 -30.21 -19.68
CA ALA A 103 -0.91 -30.45 -20.47
C ALA A 103 -0.16 -31.76 -20.15
N GLY A 104 -0.75 -32.65 -19.32
CA GLY A 104 -0.13 -33.92 -18.92
C GLY A 104 1.14 -33.76 -18.09
N LYS A 105 1.29 -32.65 -17.37
CA LYS A 105 2.44 -32.34 -16.50
C LYS A 105 2.05 -32.44 -15.03
N ASP A 106 3.07 -32.59 -14.19
CA ASP A 106 2.92 -32.56 -12.74
C ASP A 106 2.54 -31.15 -12.24
N ALA A 107 1.28 -30.99 -11.85
CA ALA A 107 0.74 -29.76 -11.28
C ALA A 107 1.36 -29.40 -9.92
N GLY A 108 1.88 -30.37 -9.16
CA GLY A 108 2.53 -30.13 -7.86
C GLY A 108 3.78 -29.23 -7.95
N LYS A 109 4.35 -29.07 -9.15
CA LYS A 109 5.44 -28.12 -9.42
C LYS A 109 5.01 -26.64 -9.36
N VAL A 110 3.72 -26.34 -9.43
CA VAL A 110 3.20 -24.98 -9.17
C VAL A 110 3.07 -24.82 -7.66
N ASP A 111 4.07 -24.18 -7.07
CA ASP A 111 4.23 -24.03 -5.63
C ASP A 111 5.11 -22.79 -5.36
N PRO A 112 4.89 -22.00 -4.30
CA PRO A 112 5.73 -20.85 -3.99
C PRO A 112 7.18 -21.24 -3.71
N LEU A 113 8.13 -20.56 -4.36
CA LEU A 113 9.57 -20.72 -4.18
C LEU A 113 10.14 -19.81 -3.07
N VAL A 114 9.39 -18.76 -2.72
CA VAL A 114 9.58 -17.95 -1.50
C VAL A 114 8.36 -18.11 -0.59
N PRO A 115 8.49 -18.00 0.75
CA PRO A 115 7.33 -18.06 1.65
C PRO A 115 6.31 -16.95 1.38
N VAL A 116 5.04 -17.31 1.53
CA VAL A 116 3.89 -16.45 1.31
C VAL A 116 3.02 -16.45 2.55
N ASP A 117 2.77 -15.28 3.12
CA ASP A 117 1.86 -15.12 4.26
C ASP A 117 0.60 -14.37 3.80
N LEU A 118 -0.55 -15.04 3.75
CA LEU A 118 -1.84 -14.39 3.48
C LEU A 118 -2.63 -14.15 4.77
N ILE A 119 -3.18 -12.95 4.94
CA ILE A 119 -4.04 -12.57 6.06
C ILE A 119 -5.44 -12.21 5.54
N ILE A 120 -6.48 -12.61 6.26
CA ILE A 120 -7.87 -12.23 5.94
C ILE A 120 -8.29 -11.08 6.85
N ASP A 121 -8.38 -9.88 6.28
CA ASP A 121 -8.61 -8.62 6.99
C ASP A 121 -9.37 -7.55 6.18
N HIS A 122 -9.52 -7.72 4.87
CA HIS A 122 -10.24 -6.81 3.96
C HIS A 122 -11.73 -7.15 3.77
N SER A 123 -12.18 -8.29 4.31
CA SER A 123 -13.55 -8.79 4.13
C SER A 123 -14.58 -8.25 5.14
N VAL A 124 -14.19 -8.06 6.40
CA VAL A 124 -15.08 -7.60 7.48
C VAL A 124 -15.63 -6.20 7.19
N GLN A 125 -16.92 -6.01 7.49
CA GLN A 125 -17.66 -4.76 7.32
C GLN A 125 -18.33 -4.37 8.64
N VAL A 126 -18.44 -3.06 8.91
CA VAL A 126 -19.06 -2.53 10.13
C VAL A 126 -20.59 -2.47 9.98
N ASP A 127 -21.22 -3.59 9.64
CA ASP A 127 -22.69 -3.72 9.56
C ASP A 127 -23.35 -3.47 10.92
N SER A 128 -22.67 -3.88 12.00
CA SER A 128 -23.07 -3.68 13.39
C SER A 128 -22.02 -2.85 14.14
N PHE A 129 -22.50 -1.99 15.04
CA PHE A 129 -21.72 -1.04 15.84
C PHE A 129 -22.55 -0.59 17.06
N GLY A 130 -21.91 0.08 18.02
CA GLY A 130 -22.60 0.72 19.15
C GLY A 130 -22.99 -0.21 20.31
N PHE A 131 -22.63 -1.51 20.28
CA PHE A 131 -22.83 -2.43 21.42
C PHE A 131 -21.82 -3.59 21.43
N ARG A 132 -21.71 -4.31 22.56
CA ARG A 132 -20.68 -5.35 22.79
C ARG A 132 -20.68 -6.52 21.80
N ASP A 133 -21.85 -6.86 21.27
CA ASP A 133 -22.07 -8.01 20.38
C ASP A 133 -21.93 -7.63 18.87
N SER A 134 -21.52 -6.38 18.57
CA SER A 134 -21.24 -5.96 17.19
C SER A 134 -20.11 -6.75 16.53
N TYR A 135 -19.07 -7.14 17.29
CA TYR A 135 -17.98 -7.98 16.78
C TYR A 135 -18.49 -9.33 16.25
N THR A 136 -19.30 -10.04 17.04
CA THR A 136 -19.85 -11.36 16.69
C THR A 136 -20.58 -11.30 15.36
N ARG A 137 -21.54 -10.37 15.25
CA ARG A 137 -22.40 -10.22 14.07
C ARG A 137 -21.63 -9.82 12.81
N ASN A 138 -20.59 -9.01 12.95
CA ASN A 138 -19.75 -8.62 11.81
C ASN A 138 -18.91 -9.81 11.30
N ILE A 139 -18.42 -10.68 12.17
CA ILE A 139 -17.69 -11.90 11.78
C ILE A 139 -18.62 -12.97 11.21
N GLU A 140 -19.80 -13.20 11.82
CA GLU A 140 -20.83 -14.11 11.29
C GLU A 140 -21.21 -13.73 9.85
N LYS A 141 -21.49 -12.44 9.62
CA LYS A 141 -21.87 -11.89 8.31
C LYS A 141 -20.69 -11.79 7.32
N GLU A 142 -19.46 -11.64 7.81
CA GLU A 142 -18.25 -11.78 7.00
C GLU A 142 -18.12 -13.21 6.47
N ILE A 143 -18.30 -14.22 7.31
CA ILE A 143 -18.15 -15.64 6.95
C ILE A 143 -19.31 -16.12 6.06
N GLU A 144 -20.53 -15.63 6.30
CA GLU A 144 -21.69 -15.80 5.40
C GLU A 144 -21.35 -15.31 3.98
N ARG A 145 -21.00 -14.02 3.83
CA ARG A 145 -20.75 -13.37 2.54
C ARG A 145 -19.53 -13.88 1.77
N ASN A 146 -18.56 -14.51 2.44
CA ASN A 146 -17.25 -14.82 1.85
C ASN A 146 -16.89 -16.32 1.84
N ARG A 147 -17.83 -17.21 2.20
CA ARG A 147 -17.64 -18.68 2.28
C ARG A 147 -16.89 -19.30 1.10
N GLU A 148 -17.28 -18.98 -0.13
CA GLU A 148 -16.61 -19.50 -1.35
C GLU A 148 -15.14 -19.05 -1.45
N ARG A 149 -14.86 -17.79 -1.14
CA ARG A 149 -13.50 -17.22 -1.13
C ARG A 149 -12.64 -17.87 -0.06
N TYR A 150 -13.20 -18.09 1.12
CA TYR A 150 -12.51 -18.71 2.26
C TYR A 150 -12.27 -20.21 2.04
N SER A 151 -13.18 -20.90 1.36
CA SER A 151 -12.99 -22.29 0.90
C SER A 151 -11.80 -22.43 -0.06
N LEU A 152 -11.65 -21.51 -1.02
CA LEU A 152 -10.46 -21.42 -1.88
C LEU A 152 -9.17 -21.17 -1.09
N LEU A 153 -9.18 -20.22 -0.14
CA LEU A 153 -7.99 -19.92 0.67
C LEU A 153 -7.60 -21.10 1.59
N ARG A 154 -8.59 -21.75 2.23
CA ARG A 154 -8.36 -22.97 3.03
C ARG A 154 -7.87 -24.14 2.19
N TRP A 155 -8.25 -24.25 0.92
CA TRP A 155 -7.62 -25.19 -0.02
C TRP A 155 -6.16 -24.83 -0.27
N ALA A 156 -5.85 -23.56 -0.55
CA ALA A 156 -4.49 -23.10 -0.84
C ALA A 156 -3.51 -23.39 0.32
N GLN A 157 -3.94 -23.15 1.57
CA GLN A 157 -3.19 -23.48 2.79
C GLN A 157 -2.83 -24.98 2.91
N GLN A 158 -3.62 -25.88 2.29
CA GLN A 158 -3.35 -27.32 2.27
C GLN A 158 -2.62 -27.77 0.99
N ALA A 159 -2.69 -26.98 -0.08
CA ALA A 159 -2.27 -27.36 -1.42
C ALA A 159 -0.86 -26.85 -1.79
N PHE A 160 -0.35 -25.82 -1.11
CA PHE A 160 0.96 -25.21 -1.35
C PHE A 160 1.85 -25.33 -0.09
N HIS A 161 3.13 -25.66 -0.24
CA HIS A 161 3.99 -25.96 0.93
C HIS A 161 4.52 -24.71 1.65
N ASN A 162 4.78 -23.64 0.90
CA ASN A 162 5.37 -22.39 1.40
C ASN A 162 4.29 -21.30 1.60
N PHE A 163 3.08 -21.67 2.02
CA PHE A 163 1.92 -20.77 2.09
C PHE A 163 1.25 -20.80 3.48
N SER A 164 1.40 -19.71 4.24
CA SER A 164 0.71 -19.46 5.50
C SER A 164 -0.63 -18.78 5.25
N LEU A 165 -1.63 -19.07 6.10
CA LEU A 165 -2.94 -18.42 6.06
C LEU A 165 -3.40 -18.04 7.48
N VAL A 166 -3.51 -16.74 7.75
CA VAL A 166 -4.09 -16.18 8.97
C VAL A 166 -5.60 -15.99 8.78
N PRO A 167 -6.46 -16.66 9.58
CA PRO A 167 -7.93 -16.62 9.45
C PRO A 167 -8.55 -15.23 9.72
N PRO A 168 -9.85 -15.05 9.40
CA PRO A 168 -10.59 -13.81 9.69
C PRO A 168 -10.59 -13.50 11.20
N GLY A 169 -10.66 -12.22 11.55
CA GLY A 169 -10.79 -11.79 12.96
C GLY A 169 -9.56 -12.05 13.84
N MET A 170 -8.38 -12.28 13.24
CA MET A 170 -7.12 -12.51 13.93
C MET A 170 -6.17 -11.30 13.88
N GLY A 171 -6.29 -10.40 12.89
CA GLY A 171 -5.54 -9.14 12.82
C GLY A 171 -5.43 -8.57 11.39
N ILE A 172 -4.94 -7.33 11.27
CA ILE A 172 -4.65 -6.65 10.00
C ILE A 172 -3.25 -7.04 9.52
N CYS A 173 -3.10 -7.34 8.22
CA CYS A 173 -1.90 -7.84 7.57
C CYS A 173 -0.60 -7.13 8.00
N HIS A 174 -0.58 -5.79 8.00
CA HIS A 174 0.64 -5.02 8.33
C HIS A 174 0.97 -4.99 9.82
N GLN A 175 -0.03 -5.07 10.70
CA GLN A 175 0.20 -5.15 12.14
C GLN A 175 0.63 -6.56 12.54
N VAL A 176 0.00 -7.60 11.99
CA VAL A 176 0.46 -9.00 12.12
C VAL A 176 1.86 -9.20 11.52
N ASN A 177 2.19 -8.52 10.43
CA ASN A 177 3.54 -8.51 9.86
C ASN A 177 4.54 -7.88 10.85
N LEU A 178 4.28 -6.68 11.35
CA LEU A 178 5.16 -5.99 12.30
C LEU A 178 5.30 -6.75 13.64
N GLU A 179 4.19 -7.19 14.22
CA GLU A 179 4.14 -7.84 15.54
C GLU A 179 4.56 -9.31 15.51
N TYR A 180 4.52 -10.02 14.38
CA TYR A 180 4.80 -11.47 14.31
C TYR A 180 5.63 -11.96 13.10
N LEU A 181 5.19 -11.72 11.85
CA LEU A 181 5.81 -12.36 10.68
C LEU A 181 7.21 -11.78 10.32
N ALA A 182 7.46 -10.52 10.69
CA ALA A 182 8.72 -9.86 10.46
C ALA A 182 9.83 -10.39 11.37
N ASN A 183 10.96 -10.73 10.76
CA ASN A 183 12.11 -11.33 11.41
C ASN A 183 13.34 -10.40 11.42
N VAL A 184 13.38 -9.37 10.58
CA VAL A 184 14.51 -8.42 10.36
C VAL A 184 15.75 -9.07 9.73
N VAL A 185 16.16 -10.25 10.21
CA VAL A 185 17.19 -11.10 9.61
C VAL A 185 16.64 -12.52 9.53
N GLN A 186 16.63 -13.11 8.34
CA GLN A 186 16.15 -14.48 8.11
C GLN A 186 17.34 -15.45 8.00
N VAL A 187 17.12 -16.72 8.32
CA VAL A 187 18.05 -17.81 8.00
C VAL A 187 17.44 -18.67 6.89
N ARG A 188 18.21 -18.92 5.83
CA ARG A 188 17.84 -19.80 4.69
C ARG A 188 18.86 -20.92 4.54
N ASP A 189 18.45 -22.08 4.04
CA ASP A 189 19.41 -23.05 3.50
C ASP A 189 19.74 -22.69 2.06
N ILE A 190 20.99 -22.33 1.79
CA ILE A 190 21.47 -21.99 0.45
C ILE A 190 22.65 -22.91 0.11
N GLY A 191 22.37 -24.04 -0.54
CA GLY A 191 23.39 -24.99 -0.99
C GLY A 191 23.90 -25.95 0.10
N GLY A 192 23.05 -26.34 1.06
CA GLY A 192 23.40 -27.23 2.17
C GLY A 192 24.09 -26.49 3.32
N ARG A 193 23.77 -25.20 3.50
CA ARG A 193 24.33 -24.33 4.54
C ARG A 193 23.28 -23.32 5.00
N LYS A 194 23.19 -23.12 6.32
CA LYS A 194 22.43 -22.03 6.91
C LYS A 194 23.11 -20.69 6.64
N VAL A 195 22.43 -19.78 5.96
CA VAL A 195 22.90 -18.44 5.61
C VAL A 195 21.97 -17.39 6.19
N ALA A 196 22.52 -16.40 6.88
CA ALA A 196 21.79 -15.23 7.36
C ALA A 196 21.68 -14.15 6.26
N ILE A 197 20.46 -13.67 6.02
CA ILE A 197 20.12 -12.65 5.01
C ILE A 197 19.19 -11.59 5.61
N PRO A 198 19.05 -10.39 5.04
CA PRO A 198 18.06 -9.41 5.47
C PRO A 198 16.63 -9.95 5.23
N ASP A 199 15.70 -9.62 6.11
CA ASP A 199 14.27 -9.75 5.81
C ASP A 199 13.89 -8.68 4.77
N THR A 200 13.35 -9.11 3.63
CA THR A 200 12.81 -8.25 2.58
C THR A 200 11.54 -8.84 2.02
N LEU A 201 10.61 -7.98 1.57
CA LEU A 201 9.32 -8.44 1.07
C LEU A 201 8.73 -7.53 -0.02
N MET A 202 7.95 -8.16 -0.88
CA MET A 202 6.87 -7.51 -1.62
C MET A 202 5.55 -7.82 -0.93
N GLY A 203 4.53 -7.01 -1.14
CA GLY A 203 3.19 -7.37 -0.68
C GLY A 203 2.08 -6.81 -1.56
N THR A 204 0.98 -7.54 -1.67
CA THR A 204 -0.16 -7.17 -2.52
C THR A 204 -1.09 -6.14 -1.86
N ASP A 205 -0.55 -5.28 -1.00
CA ASP A 205 -1.15 -4.04 -0.52
C ASP A 205 -0.10 -2.91 -0.47
N SER A 206 -0.52 -1.67 -0.77
CA SER A 206 0.37 -0.53 -0.85
C SER A 206 1.12 -0.23 0.46
N HIS A 207 0.47 -0.43 1.62
CA HIS A 207 1.04 -0.05 2.93
C HIS A 207 1.92 -1.14 3.55
N THR A 208 2.30 -2.16 2.76
CA THR A 208 3.37 -3.13 3.09
C THR A 208 4.64 -2.41 3.54
N THR A 209 4.84 -1.18 3.08
CA THR A 209 5.89 -0.26 3.52
C THR A 209 5.94 0.00 5.04
N MET A 210 4.86 -0.24 5.79
CA MET A 210 4.81 -0.08 7.25
C MET A 210 5.94 -0.81 8.00
N VAL A 211 6.32 -1.99 7.52
CA VAL A 211 7.38 -2.80 8.17
C VAL A 211 8.80 -2.23 7.96
N ASN A 212 8.97 -1.26 7.06
CA ASN A 212 10.22 -0.49 6.94
C ASN A 212 10.54 0.28 8.25
N GLY A 213 9.55 0.54 9.11
CA GLY A 213 9.75 1.10 10.46
C GLY A 213 10.54 0.19 11.42
N LEU A 214 10.61 -1.11 11.11
CA LEU A 214 11.39 -2.12 11.83
C LEU A 214 12.80 -2.32 11.23
N GLY A 215 13.07 -1.76 10.04
CA GLY A 215 14.30 -2.00 9.27
C GLY A 215 14.23 -3.16 8.27
N VAL A 216 13.03 -3.65 7.97
CA VAL A 216 12.75 -4.65 6.93
C VAL A 216 12.44 -3.92 5.62
N LEU A 217 13.24 -4.11 4.57
CA LEU A 217 13.00 -3.41 3.30
C LEU A 217 11.85 -4.07 2.52
N GLY A 218 10.76 -3.32 2.34
CA GLY A 218 9.64 -3.78 1.51
C GLY A 218 8.66 -2.71 1.07
N TRP A 219 7.84 -3.06 0.07
CA TRP A 219 6.89 -2.17 -0.59
C TRP A 219 5.69 -2.92 -1.16
N GLY A 220 4.65 -2.15 -1.53
CA GLY A 220 3.47 -2.69 -2.21
C GLY A 220 3.68 -2.91 -3.70
N THR A 221 3.20 -4.04 -4.22
CA THR A 221 3.33 -4.46 -5.62
C THR A 221 1.98 -4.79 -6.24
N GLY A 222 1.96 -5.01 -7.56
CA GLY A 222 0.82 -5.65 -8.23
C GLY A 222 0.65 -7.11 -7.81
N GLY A 223 -0.55 -7.67 -7.99
CA GLY A 223 -0.79 -9.11 -7.83
C GLY A 223 0.12 -9.94 -8.75
N ILE A 224 0.20 -9.58 -10.02
CA ILE A 224 1.02 -10.24 -11.06
C ILE A 224 2.53 -10.18 -10.72
N GLU A 225 3.01 -9.03 -10.24
CA GLU A 225 4.40 -8.83 -9.79
C GLU A 225 4.71 -9.73 -8.57
N ALA A 226 3.77 -9.86 -7.63
CA ALA A 226 3.88 -10.78 -6.50
C ALA A 226 3.78 -12.26 -6.93
N GLU A 227 2.88 -12.62 -7.84
CA GLU A 227 2.75 -13.97 -8.43
C GLU A 227 4.05 -14.41 -9.12
N ALA A 228 4.73 -13.49 -9.83
CA ALA A 228 6.03 -13.72 -10.44
C ALA A 228 7.14 -13.94 -9.38
N ALA A 229 7.21 -13.09 -8.35
CA ALA A 229 8.15 -13.26 -7.24
C ALA A 229 7.93 -14.56 -6.44
N ILE A 230 6.65 -14.92 -6.22
CA ILE A 230 6.22 -16.20 -5.63
C ILE A 230 6.78 -17.39 -6.42
N LEU A 231 6.81 -17.29 -7.74
CA LEU A 231 7.33 -18.33 -8.65
C LEU A 231 8.84 -18.16 -8.97
N GLY A 232 9.55 -17.32 -8.20
CA GLY A 232 11.01 -17.18 -8.23
C GLY A 232 11.57 -16.22 -9.27
N GLN A 233 10.72 -15.49 -9.99
CA GLN A 233 11.15 -14.48 -10.96
C GLN A 233 11.41 -13.13 -10.26
N PRO A 234 12.59 -12.50 -10.44
CA PRO A 234 12.87 -11.19 -9.86
C PRO A 234 12.07 -10.08 -10.57
N ALA A 235 11.71 -9.04 -9.82
CA ALA A 235 11.33 -7.75 -10.40
C ALA A 235 12.59 -6.94 -10.73
N TYR A 236 12.52 -6.07 -11.73
CA TYR A 236 13.65 -5.26 -12.17
C TYR A 236 13.49 -3.81 -11.73
N LEU A 237 14.42 -3.33 -10.92
CA LEU A 237 14.40 -1.98 -10.36
C LEU A 237 15.18 -1.00 -11.24
N PRO A 238 14.74 0.27 -11.35
CA PRO A 238 15.62 1.33 -11.82
C PRO A 238 16.74 1.59 -10.79
N PRO A 239 17.89 2.19 -11.18
CA PRO A 239 18.91 2.65 -10.23
C PRO A 239 18.29 3.56 -9.15
N PRO A 240 18.37 3.18 -7.86
CA PRO A 240 17.53 3.80 -6.83
C PRO A 240 17.99 5.24 -6.53
N ILE A 241 17.05 6.18 -6.54
CA ILE A 241 17.24 7.51 -5.93
C ILE A 241 16.86 7.38 -4.46
N VAL A 242 17.73 7.79 -3.54
CA VAL A 242 17.49 7.70 -2.08
C VAL A 242 17.51 9.09 -1.47
N VAL A 243 16.35 9.54 -0.99
CA VAL A 243 16.16 10.80 -0.27
C VAL A 243 16.36 10.54 1.23
N GLY A 244 17.44 11.08 1.78
CA GLY A 244 17.66 11.07 3.22
C GLY A 244 16.74 12.08 3.91
N VAL A 245 16.11 11.70 5.01
CA VAL A 245 15.34 12.63 5.86
C VAL A 245 15.96 12.64 7.26
N ARG A 246 16.56 13.77 7.63
CA ARG A 246 17.27 13.95 8.91
C ARG A 246 16.32 14.50 9.97
N PHE A 247 16.07 13.72 11.02
CA PHE A 247 15.28 14.15 12.17
C PHE A 247 16.17 14.77 13.25
N LEU A 248 15.79 15.97 13.68
CA LEU A 248 16.43 16.75 14.73
C LEU A 248 15.48 16.93 15.92
N GLY A 249 16.03 17.02 17.14
CA GLY A 249 15.24 17.18 18.37
C GLY A 249 14.39 15.95 18.70
N ALA A 250 13.24 16.20 19.34
CA ALA A 250 12.20 15.22 19.65
C ALA A 250 10.83 15.91 19.53
N LEU A 251 9.74 15.14 19.48
CA LEU A 251 8.37 15.69 19.42
C LEU A 251 8.05 16.47 20.72
N PRO A 252 7.30 17.59 20.63
CA PRO A 252 6.86 18.31 21.81
C PRO A 252 5.74 17.55 22.53
N ALA A 253 5.61 17.77 23.85
CA ALA A 253 4.58 17.12 24.65
C ALA A 253 3.17 17.47 24.13
N GLY A 254 2.35 16.45 23.89
CA GLY A 254 1.01 16.57 23.33
C GLY A 254 0.92 16.22 21.83
N SER A 255 2.02 16.28 21.07
CA SER A 255 2.05 15.82 19.68
C SER A 255 2.21 14.30 19.59
N THR A 256 1.62 13.72 18.56
CA THR A 256 1.55 12.27 18.32
C THR A 256 2.36 11.84 17.09
N ALA A 257 2.59 10.54 16.93
CA ALA A 257 3.15 9.98 15.69
C ALA A 257 2.27 10.29 14.46
N THR A 258 0.95 10.44 14.66
CA THR A 258 0.01 10.84 13.59
C THR A 258 0.31 12.27 13.12
N ASP A 259 0.49 13.22 14.04
CA ASP A 259 0.83 14.61 13.70
C ASP A 259 2.16 14.71 12.93
N LEU A 260 3.13 13.89 13.33
CA LEU A 260 4.43 13.78 12.66
C LEU A 260 4.30 13.22 11.23
N VAL A 261 3.53 12.15 11.01
CA VAL A 261 3.37 11.59 9.66
C VAL A 261 2.54 12.49 8.75
N LEU A 262 1.56 13.24 9.26
CA LEU A 262 0.84 14.23 8.45
C LEU A 262 1.75 15.39 8.03
N THR A 263 2.58 15.90 8.96
CA THR A 263 3.64 16.88 8.68
C THR A 263 4.64 16.36 7.64
N LEU A 264 5.07 15.11 7.77
CA LEU A 264 5.98 14.45 6.84
C LEU A 264 5.34 14.27 5.45
N THR A 265 4.06 13.89 5.40
CA THR A 265 3.33 13.61 4.15
C THR A 265 3.19 14.86 3.29
N GLU A 266 2.80 15.99 3.90
CA GLU A 266 2.80 17.31 3.26
C GLU A 266 4.20 17.67 2.73
N MET A 267 5.24 17.56 3.58
CA MET A 267 6.61 17.91 3.24
C MET A 267 7.15 17.09 2.04
N LEU A 268 6.94 15.77 2.06
CA LEU A 268 7.45 14.87 1.03
C LEU A 268 6.64 14.95 -0.28
N ARG A 269 5.32 15.18 -0.23
CA ARG A 269 4.55 15.51 -1.45
C ARG A 269 5.00 16.80 -2.10
N LYS A 270 5.23 17.85 -1.29
CA LYS A 270 5.74 19.15 -1.78
C LYS A 270 7.14 19.05 -2.38
N HIS A 271 7.96 18.10 -1.92
CA HIS A 271 9.31 17.86 -2.43
C HIS A 271 9.34 16.99 -3.71
N GLY A 272 8.40 16.06 -3.86
CA GLY A 272 8.36 15.12 -4.98
C GLY A 272 9.28 13.91 -4.76
N VAL A 273 8.71 12.84 -4.22
CA VAL A 273 9.40 11.57 -3.94
C VAL A 273 8.86 10.35 -4.69
N VAL A 274 8.04 10.58 -5.74
CA VAL A 274 7.53 9.52 -6.64
C VAL A 274 8.71 8.79 -7.31
N ASP A 275 8.62 7.46 -7.36
CA ASP A 275 9.67 6.52 -7.79
C ASP A 275 11.03 6.62 -7.05
N LYS A 276 11.09 7.38 -5.94
CA LYS A 276 12.27 7.44 -5.04
C LYS A 276 12.08 6.53 -3.83
N PHE A 277 13.20 6.15 -3.21
CA PHE A 277 13.25 5.62 -1.85
C PHE A 277 13.46 6.77 -0.85
N VAL A 278 12.89 6.63 0.34
CA VAL A 278 13.15 7.50 1.50
C VAL A 278 13.92 6.70 2.55
N GLU A 279 14.90 7.33 3.21
CA GLU A 279 15.62 6.71 4.33
C GLU A 279 15.79 7.72 5.47
N PHE A 280 15.35 7.34 6.68
CA PHE A 280 15.37 8.21 7.84
C PHE A 280 16.71 8.15 8.57
N CYS A 281 17.22 9.31 9.00
CA CYS A 281 18.53 9.45 9.63
C CYS A 281 18.57 10.59 10.67
N GLY A 282 19.71 10.79 11.31
CA GLY A 282 19.86 11.74 12.41
C GLY A 282 19.39 11.19 13.75
N ASP A 283 19.64 11.95 14.82
CA ASP A 283 19.49 11.43 16.19
C ASP A 283 18.08 11.54 16.77
N GLY A 284 17.18 12.28 16.14
CA GLY A 284 15.76 12.29 16.49
C GLY A 284 15.10 10.90 16.40
N LEU A 285 15.62 10.00 15.55
CA LEU A 285 15.20 8.59 15.48
C LEU A 285 15.27 7.88 16.84
N SER A 286 16.21 8.26 17.71
CA SER A 286 16.38 7.66 19.03
C SER A 286 15.18 7.92 19.95
N SER A 287 14.44 9.01 19.71
CA SER A 287 13.22 9.38 20.45
C SER A 287 11.95 8.68 19.93
N LEU A 288 11.98 8.10 18.73
CA LEU A 288 10.84 7.46 18.09
C LEU A 288 10.88 5.94 18.30
N SER A 289 9.81 5.38 18.88
CA SER A 289 9.63 3.94 19.03
C SER A 289 9.32 3.29 17.67
N VAL A 290 9.46 1.96 17.57
CA VAL A 290 9.14 1.24 16.32
C VAL A 290 7.69 1.47 15.86
N PRO A 291 6.66 1.48 16.74
CA PRO A 291 5.32 1.87 16.32
C PRO A 291 5.23 3.29 15.72
N ASP A 292 5.95 4.28 16.25
CA ASP A 292 5.96 5.63 15.67
C ASP A 292 6.61 5.62 14.27
N ARG A 293 7.72 4.89 14.12
CA ARG A 293 8.40 4.67 12.84
C ARG A 293 7.49 3.94 11.84
N ALA A 294 6.74 2.93 12.30
CA ALA A 294 5.80 2.18 11.48
C ALA A 294 4.61 3.04 11.03
N THR A 295 4.07 3.92 11.89
CA THR A 295 3.09 4.95 11.50
C THR A 295 3.63 5.82 10.35
N LEU A 296 4.90 6.25 10.43
CA LEU A 296 5.55 7.06 9.38
C LEU A 296 5.77 6.30 8.06
N SER A 297 6.26 5.05 8.13
CA SER A 297 6.51 4.22 6.94
C SER A 297 5.22 3.63 6.34
N ASN A 298 4.12 3.58 7.09
CA ASN A 298 2.81 3.13 6.59
C ASN A 298 2.27 4.06 5.50
N MET A 299 2.38 5.39 5.70
CA MET A 299 1.91 6.41 4.75
C MET A 299 2.88 6.67 3.58
N CYS A 300 3.80 5.75 3.30
CA CYS A 300 4.74 5.86 2.18
C CYS A 300 4.04 5.99 0.80
N PRO A 301 2.96 5.25 0.48
CA PRO A 301 2.18 5.49 -0.73
C PRO A 301 1.50 6.86 -0.74
N GLU A 302 1.10 7.37 0.43
CA GLU A 302 0.39 8.64 0.59
C GLU A 302 1.30 9.85 0.34
N TYR A 303 2.61 9.75 0.58
CA TYR A 303 3.60 10.69 0.02
C TYR A 303 4.25 10.26 -1.32
N GLY A 304 4.01 9.03 -1.77
CA GLY A 304 4.31 8.54 -3.12
C GLY A 304 5.67 7.87 -3.30
N ALA A 305 6.46 7.69 -2.23
CA ALA A 305 7.74 6.99 -2.32
C ALA A 305 7.53 5.46 -2.42
N THR A 306 8.50 4.77 -3.04
CA THR A 306 8.47 3.30 -3.18
C THR A 306 8.57 2.61 -1.83
N SER A 307 9.46 3.07 -0.96
CA SER A 307 9.68 2.57 0.40
C SER A 307 10.31 3.67 1.26
N ALA A 308 10.14 3.59 2.58
CA ALA A 308 10.57 4.60 3.55
C ALA A 308 11.24 3.94 4.76
N LEU A 309 12.56 3.71 4.68
CA LEU A 309 13.34 2.87 5.58
C LEU A 309 13.82 3.59 6.84
N PHE A 310 13.52 3.02 8.01
CA PHE A 310 14.26 3.30 9.24
C PHE A 310 15.37 2.25 9.41
N PRO A 311 16.62 2.63 9.74
CA PRO A 311 17.68 1.67 9.99
C PRO A 311 17.43 0.90 11.30
N VAL A 312 17.92 -0.34 11.38
CA VAL A 312 17.86 -1.16 12.60
C VAL A 312 18.67 -0.50 13.71
N ASP A 313 18.09 -0.34 14.90
CA ASP A 313 18.80 0.23 16.07
C ASP A 313 18.29 -0.35 17.40
N GLN A 314 18.66 0.29 18.51
CA GLN A 314 18.25 -0.14 19.85
C GLN A 314 16.73 -0.15 20.08
N GLN A 315 15.95 0.70 19.40
CA GLN A 315 14.49 0.66 19.49
C GLN A 315 13.93 -0.53 18.71
N THR A 316 14.58 -0.95 17.60
CA THR A 316 14.25 -2.21 16.91
C THR A 316 14.44 -3.40 17.85
N LEU A 317 15.59 -3.51 18.51
CA LEU A 317 15.86 -4.61 19.44
C LEU A 317 14.87 -4.63 20.61
N ARG A 318 14.57 -3.45 21.19
CA ARG A 318 13.56 -3.30 22.25
C ARG A 318 12.16 -3.71 21.79
N TYR A 319 11.78 -3.43 20.55
CA TYR A 319 10.48 -3.82 20.02
C TYR A 319 10.38 -5.33 19.76
N LEU A 320 11.44 -5.97 19.25
CA LEU A 320 11.50 -7.44 19.12
C LEU A 320 11.39 -8.11 20.50
N GLU A 321 12.03 -7.55 21.53
CA GLU A 321 11.90 -7.99 22.92
C GLU A 321 10.47 -7.80 23.46
N VAL A 322 9.86 -6.62 23.30
CA VAL A 322 8.48 -6.35 23.77
C VAL A 322 7.42 -7.19 23.05
N THR A 323 7.61 -7.48 21.76
CA THR A 323 6.76 -8.40 20.97
C THR A 323 7.07 -9.88 21.23
N GLY A 324 7.94 -10.18 22.21
CA GLY A 324 8.16 -11.53 22.71
C GLY A 324 8.98 -12.45 21.81
N ARG A 325 9.78 -11.92 20.87
CA ARG A 325 10.69 -12.71 20.03
C ARG A 325 11.73 -13.44 20.89
N ASP A 326 12.17 -14.60 20.39
CA ASP A 326 13.20 -15.39 21.04
C ASP A 326 14.55 -14.67 21.09
N ARG A 327 15.28 -14.88 22.18
CA ARG A 327 16.58 -14.22 22.42
C ARG A 327 17.59 -14.51 21.31
N GLU A 328 17.60 -15.74 20.79
CA GLU A 328 18.47 -16.14 19.67
C GLU A 328 18.22 -15.30 18.41
N GLN A 329 16.96 -14.95 18.11
CA GLN A 329 16.60 -14.12 16.98
C GLN A 329 17.03 -12.65 17.20
N ILE A 330 16.88 -12.12 18.42
CA ILE A 330 17.32 -10.78 18.78
C ILE A 330 18.86 -10.66 18.67
N ASP A 331 19.59 -11.66 19.21
CA ASP A 331 21.05 -11.72 19.14
C ASP A 331 21.57 -11.94 17.71
N LEU A 332 20.82 -12.65 16.86
CA LEU A 332 21.10 -12.76 15.43
C LEU A 332 20.94 -11.41 14.72
N VAL A 333 19.80 -10.73 14.93
CA VAL A 333 19.51 -9.43 14.31
C VAL A 333 20.54 -8.39 14.70
N GLU A 334 20.85 -8.24 15.99
CA GLU A 334 21.87 -7.31 16.48
C GLU A 334 23.24 -7.58 15.84
N ARG A 335 23.66 -8.85 15.80
CA ARG A 335 24.99 -9.24 15.32
C ARG A 335 25.13 -9.10 13.81
N TYR A 336 24.18 -9.63 13.04
CA TYR A 336 24.19 -9.55 11.58
C TYR A 336 24.18 -8.10 11.11
N THR A 337 23.30 -7.26 11.67
CA THR A 337 23.19 -5.87 11.24
C THR A 337 24.40 -5.02 11.62
N LYS A 338 25.11 -5.34 12.72
CA LYS A 338 26.40 -4.72 13.06
C LYS A 338 27.51 -5.12 12.09
N GLU A 339 27.69 -6.41 11.82
CA GLU A 339 28.73 -6.90 10.88
C GLU A 339 28.49 -6.42 9.43
N GLN A 340 27.22 -6.33 9.01
CA GLN A 340 26.83 -5.87 7.67
C GLN A 340 26.79 -4.32 7.53
N GLY A 341 27.00 -3.56 8.61
CA GLY A 341 26.97 -2.10 8.59
C GLY A 341 25.58 -1.48 8.38
N LEU A 342 24.53 -2.20 8.83
CA LEU A 342 23.11 -1.84 8.78
C LEU A 342 22.57 -1.32 10.13
N PHE A 343 23.29 -1.52 11.24
CA PHE A 343 22.88 -1.08 12.58
C PHE A 343 23.23 0.41 12.82
N ARG A 344 22.25 1.24 13.20
CA ARG A 344 22.45 2.65 13.57
C ARG A 344 22.83 2.80 15.04
N VAL A 345 23.72 3.73 15.33
CA VAL A 345 23.96 4.26 16.68
C VAL A 345 23.74 5.78 16.70
N ALA A 346 23.52 6.36 17.89
CA ALA A 346 23.44 7.80 18.04
C ALA A 346 24.80 8.46 17.71
N GLY A 347 24.78 9.63 17.05
CA GLY A 347 25.98 10.32 16.58
C GLY A 347 26.71 9.63 15.41
N ALA A 348 26.14 8.58 14.80
CA ALA A 348 26.69 7.96 13.60
C ALA A 348 26.72 8.95 12.42
N GLU A 349 27.75 8.86 11.57
CA GLU A 349 27.86 9.73 10.39
C GLU A 349 26.71 9.47 9.41
N THR A 350 26.10 10.55 8.92
CA THR A 350 25.04 10.48 7.90
C THR A 350 25.52 9.74 6.65
N PRO A 351 24.78 8.73 6.15
CA PRO A 351 25.03 8.15 4.83
C PRO A 351 25.06 9.21 3.74
N LYS A 352 25.75 8.93 2.64
CA LYS A 352 25.62 9.75 1.43
C LYS A 352 24.26 9.44 0.82
N PHE A 353 23.42 10.46 0.63
CA PHE A 353 22.13 10.32 -0.03
C PHE A 353 22.16 10.97 -1.43
N SER A 354 21.14 10.71 -2.27
CA SER A 354 20.94 11.46 -3.51
C SER A 354 20.53 12.90 -3.21
N GLU A 355 19.65 13.04 -2.24
CA GLU A 355 19.04 14.29 -1.76
C GLU A 355 18.95 14.19 -0.22
N LEU A 356 19.06 15.31 0.51
CA LEU A 356 18.93 15.33 1.97
C LEU A 356 17.94 16.43 2.39
N LEU A 357 16.92 16.02 3.13
CA LEU A 357 15.93 16.88 3.78
C LEU A 357 16.14 16.87 5.29
N GLU A 358 15.62 17.90 5.97
CA GLU A 358 15.73 18.03 7.43
C GLU A 358 14.36 18.39 8.03
N LEU A 359 13.98 17.67 9.09
CA LEU A 359 12.76 17.94 9.86
C LEU A 359 13.12 18.08 11.34
N ASP A 360 12.79 19.24 11.90
CA ASP A 360 12.92 19.53 13.33
C ASP A 360 11.64 19.10 14.03
N LEU A 361 11.73 18.00 14.80
CA LEU A 361 10.59 17.38 15.46
C LEU A 361 9.93 18.32 16.49
N SER A 362 10.67 19.29 17.04
CA SER A 362 10.12 20.27 18.00
C SER A 362 9.17 21.30 17.38
N LYS A 363 9.02 21.29 16.04
CA LYS A 363 8.09 22.14 15.28
C LYS A 363 6.81 21.42 14.84
N VAL A 364 6.63 20.15 15.19
CA VAL A 364 5.39 19.40 14.89
C VAL A 364 4.26 19.92 15.78
N GLU A 365 3.11 20.21 15.18
CA GLU A 365 1.90 20.71 15.86
C GLU A 365 0.75 19.72 15.70
N SER A 366 -0.20 19.74 16.63
CA SER A 366 -1.41 18.89 16.54
C SER A 366 -2.25 19.26 15.32
N SER A 367 -2.55 18.27 14.48
CA SER A 367 -3.17 18.48 13.17
C SER A 367 -4.04 17.30 12.73
N VAL A 368 -4.85 17.56 11.70
CA VAL A 368 -5.57 16.55 10.90
C VAL A 368 -5.18 16.71 9.43
N ALA A 369 -5.59 15.81 8.56
CA ALA A 369 -5.48 16.01 7.11
C ALA A 369 -6.81 15.76 6.40
N GLY A 370 -7.20 16.69 5.51
CA GLY A 370 -8.49 16.66 4.82
C GLY A 370 -8.93 18.07 4.35
N PRO A 371 -10.15 18.20 3.80
CA PRO A 371 -11.23 17.21 3.81
C PRO A 371 -11.18 16.15 2.68
N LYS A 372 -10.22 16.20 1.75
CA LYS A 372 -10.22 15.32 0.54
C LYS A 372 -8.94 14.54 0.25
N ARG A 373 -7.76 14.90 0.77
CA ARG A 373 -6.50 14.17 0.49
C ARG A 373 -5.60 14.01 1.73
N PRO A 374 -4.71 13.00 1.78
CA PRO A 374 -3.85 12.77 2.95
C PRO A 374 -2.78 13.84 3.19
N GLN A 375 -2.39 14.55 2.14
CA GLN A 375 -1.41 15.64 2.19
C GLN A 375 -2.02 17.02 2.52
N ASP A 376 -3.35 17.13 2.60
CA ASP A 376 -4.04 18.38 2.94
C ASP A 376 -3.97 18.61 4.46
N ARG A 377 -2.78 18.86 5.02
CA ARG A 377 -2.57 19.05 6.47
C ARG A 377 -3.24 20.33 6.96
N VAL A 378 -3.97 20.24 8.07
CA VAL A 378 -4.69 21.34 8.71
C VAL A 378 -4.43 21.32 10.22
N ALA A 379 -3.81 22.37 10.76
CA ALA A 379 -3.69 22.57 12.20
C ALA A 379 -5.07 22.71 12.86
N LEU A 380 -5.26 22.17 14.07
CA LEU A 380 -6.58 22.07 14.72
C LEU A 380 -7.46 23.35 14.73
N PRO A 381 -6.92 24.58 14.91
CA PRO A 381 -7.72 25.79 14.84
C PRO A 381 -8.42 26.06 13.49
N ASN A 382 -7.90 25.48 12.40
CA ASN A 382 -8.29 25.80 11.03
C ASN A 382 -9.20 24.74 10.38
N VAL A 383 -9.63 23.70 11.11
CA VAL A 383 -10.41 22.59 10.53
C VAL A 383 -11.74 23.08 9.95
N TRP A 384 -12.49 23.90 10.68
CA TRP A 384 -13.70 24.55 10.16
C TRP A 384 -13.42 25.40 8.92
N THR A 385 -12.32 26.15 8.89
CA THR A 385 -11.89 26.97 7.74
C THR A 385 -11.58 26.11 6.53
N SER A 386 -10.90 24.97 6.70
CA SER A 386 -10.60 24.03 5.60
C SER A 386 -11.87 23.38 5.05
N PHE A 387 -12.82 23.00 5.91
CA PHE A 387 -14.13 22.49 5.49
C PHE A 387 -14.92 23.56 4.72
N SER A 388 -15.12 24.72 5.32
CA SER A 388 -15.92 25.80 4.72
C SER A 388 -15.32 26.37 3.44
N THR A 389 -13.99 26.36 3.28
CA THR A 389 -13.33 26.79 2.03
C THR A 389 -13.63 25.83 0.86
N VAL A 390 -13.92 24.56 1.14
CA VAL A 390 -14.28 23.54 0.14
C VAL A 390 -15.80 23.41 -0.07
N PHE A 391 -16.60 23.62 0.98
CA PHE A 391 -18.04 23.30 0.98
C PHE A 391 -19.01 24.45 1.28
N ALA A 392 -18.54 25.67 1.62
CA ALA A 392 -19.42 26.82 1.82
C ALA A 392 -19.59 27.65 0.52
N ALA A 393 -20.62 28.51 0.50
CA ALA A 393 -20.99 29.31 -0.67
C ALA A 393 -20.05 30.52 -0.93
N GLY A 394 -18.81 30.24 -1.35
CA GLY A 394 -17.87 31.23 -1.86
C GLY A 394 -17.97 31.46 -3.38
N PRO A 395 -17.37 32.53 -3.93
CA PRO A 395 -17.15 32.64 -5.37
C PRO A 395 -16.24 31.49 -5.84
N LYS A 396 -16.53 30.92 -7.02
CA LYS A 396 -15.80 29.77 -7.56
C LYS A 396 -14.30 30.10 -7.73
N PRO A 397 -13.39 29.16 -7.43
CA PRO A 397 -11.97 29.33 -7.74
C PRO A 397 -11.75 29.47 -9.25
N ASP A 398 -10.63 30.08 -9.62
CA ASP A 398 -10.28 30.34 -11.02
C ASP A 398 -10.11 29.05 -11.84
N ARG A 399 -10.33 29.12 -13.16
CA ARG A 399 -10.27 27.95 -14.07
C ARG A 399 -8.91 27.26 -14.03
N ASP A 400 -7.83 28.00 -13.86
CA ASP A 400 -6.46 27.47 -13.78
C ASP A 400 -6.13 26.81 -12.42
N ALA A 401 -7.00 26.98 -11.41
CA ALA A 401 -7.01 26.17 -10.20
C ALA A 401 -7.94 24.94 -10.36
N ILE A 402 -9.05 25.09 -11.10
CA ILE A 402 -9.98 23.99 -11.40
C ILE A 402 -9.32 22.91 -12.27
N SER A 403 -8.45 23.25 -13.24
CA SER A 403 -7.75 22.24 -14.06
C SER A 403 -6.98 21.25 -13.19
N ARG A 404 -6.10 21.75 -12.30
CA ARG A 404 -5.32 20.94 -11.35
C ARG A 404 -6.16 20.15 -10.34
N LEU A 405 -7.38 20.59 -10.02
CA LEU A 405 -8.33 19.82 -9.19
C LEU A 405 -9.12 18.78 -10.00
N THR A 406 -9.24 18.97 -11.31
CA THR A 406 -9.91 18.03 -12.23
C THR A 406 -8.94 16.93 -12.66
N GLU A 407 -7.66 17.26 -12.84
CA GLU A 407 -6.52 16.36 -13.05
C GLU A 407 -6.25 15.45 -11.82
N GLU A 408 -6.79 15.78 -10.64
CA GLU A 408 -6.77 14.91 -9.45
C GLU A 408 -8.13 14.21 -9.17
N GLY A 409 -9.08 14.26 -10.11
CA GLY A 409 -10.26 13.37 -10.11
C GLY A 409 -11.53 13.87 -9.41
N GLY A 410 -11.68 15.17 -9.14
CA GLY A 410 -12.91 15.75 -8.57
C GLY A 410 -13.95 16.19 -9.62
N PRO A 411 -15.21 15.70 -9.59
CA PRO A 411 -16.30 16.25 -10.41
C PRO A 411 -16.89 17.52 -9.78
N VAL A 412 -17.06 18.58 -10.58
CA VAL A 412 -17.68 19.86 -10.14
C VAL A 412 -19.13 19.95 -10.66
N ASP A 413 -20.02 19.14 -10.09
CA ASP A 413 -21.45 19.17 -10.40
C ASP A 413 -22.15 20.34 -9.68
N GLY A 414 -22.31 21.46 -10.38
CA GLY A 414 -22.96 22.66 -9.84
C GLY A 414 -24.48 22.66 -10.00
N ARG A 415 -25.22 22.39 -8.91
CA ARG A 415 -26.64 22.76 -8.77
C ARG A 415 -26.87 23.51 -7.46
N ALA A 416 -27.79 24.46 -7.47
CA ALA A 416 -28.00 25.40 -6.37
C ALA A 416 -29.24 25.05 -5.54
N THR A 417 -29.10 25.17 -4.22
CA THR A 417 -30.20 25.22 -3.24
C THR A 417 -30.02 26.45 -2.35
N VAL A 418 -31.12 26.92 -1.76
CA VAL A 418 -31.21 28.25 -1.13
C VAL A 418 -31.17 28.11 0.39
N ALA A 419 -30.48 29.03 1.08
CA ALA A 419 -30.50 29.10 2.54
C ALA A 419 -31.91 29.42 3.06
N VAL A 420 -32.43 28.59 3.97
CA VAL A 420 -33.74 28.78 4.62
C VAL A 420 -33.58 28.59 6.13
N HIS A 421 -34.34 29.38 6.91
CA HIS A 421 -34.29 29.38 8.37
C HIS A 421 -34.56 28.02 9.03
N ALA A 422 -33.95 27.84 10.21
CA ALA A 422 -34.09 26.69 11.08
C ALA A 422 -35.55 26.29 11.37
N LYS A 423 -35.77 24.98 11.45
CA LYS A 423 -36.97 24.32 11.98
C LYS A 423 -36.52 23.24 12.98
N PRO A 424 -37.43 22.71 13.83
CA PRO A 424 -37.02 21.92 14.99
C PRO A 424 -36.26 20.63 14.63
N GLU A 425 -35.22 20.35 15.42
CA GLU A 425 -34.57 19.04 15.58
C GLU A 425 -34.11 18.33 14.29
N ALA A 426 -33.50 19.09 13.38
CA ALA A 426 -32.57 18.49 12.41
C ALA A 426 -31.35 17.94 13.18
N MET A 427 -31.19 16.61 13.24
CA MET A 427 -30.11 15.97 14.01
C MET A 427 -28.71 16.19 13.41
N VAL A 428 -28.60 16.48 12.11
CA VAL A 428 -27.33 16.63 11.38
C VAL A 428 -27.38 17.81 10.42
N GLU A 429 -26.22 18.43 10.18
CA GLU A 429 -26.03 19.56 9.28
C GLU A 429 -24.67 19.49 8.54
N ASN A 430 -24.38 20.47 7.68
CA ASN A 430 -23.08 20.57 7.01
C ASN A 430 -21.94 20.67 8.05
N GLY A 431 -20.96 19.78 8.00
CA GLY A 431 -19.86 19.72 8.97
C GLY A 431 -20.13 18.85 10.20
N SER A 432 -21.32 18.28 10.37
CA SER A 432 -21.57 17.25 11.39
C SER A 432 -20.71 16.00 11.13
N VAL A 433 -20.14 15.45 12.20
CA VAL A 433 -19.36 14.20 12.19
C VAL A 433 -20.34 13.03 12.29
N VAL A 434 -20.54 12.29 11.21
CA VAL A 434 -21.45 11.12 11.16
C VAL A 434 -20.72 9.79 11.31
N ILE A 435 -19.39 9.77 11.17
CA ILE A 435 -18.54 8.60 11.43
C ILE A 435 -17.30 9.05 12.24
N ALA A 436 -17.00 8.35 13.32
CA ALA A 436 -15.77 8.49 14.09
C ALA A 436 -15.13 7.11 14.32
N ALA A 437 -14.07 6.79 13.59
CA ALA A 437 -13.53 5.43 13.53
C ALA A 437 -12.06 5.35 14.00
N ILE A 438 -11.82 4.64 15.10
CA ILE A 438 -10.48 4.20 15.50
C ILE A 438 -10.20 2.90 14.75
N THR A 439 -9.44 3.01 13.66
CA THR A 439 -9.23 1.97 12.63
C THR A 439 -7.80 2.06 12.07
N SER A 440 -7.49 1.17 11.13
CA SER A 440 -6.18 1.01 10.46
C SER A 440 -5.03 0.53 11.33
N CYS A 441 -4.18 -0.31 10.71
CA CYS A 441 -2.85 -0.63 11.20
C CYS A 441 -1.96 0.61 11.39
N THR A 442 -2.18 1.71 10.65
CA THR A 442 -1.40 2.97 10.72
C THR A 442 -1.24 3.50 12.15
N ASN A 443 -2.31 3.40 12.95
CA ASN A 443 -2.36 3.96 14.30
C ASN A 443 -2.71 2.90 15.36
N THR A 444 -3.48 1.85 15.04
CA THR A 444 -3.84 0.81 16.04
C THR A 444 -2.68 -0.12 16.41
N SER A 445 -1.58 -0.11 15.64
CA SER A 445 -0.31 -0.75 16.02
C SER A 445 0.54 0.06 17.00
N ASN A 446 0.10 1.26 17.39
CA ASN A 446 0.85 2.17 18.24
C ASN A 446 0.16 2.33 19.61
N PRO A 447 0.66 1.62 20.66
CA PRO A 447 0.04 1.66 21.98
C PRO A 447 -0.05 3.04 22.58
N SER A 448 0.88 3.95 22.27
CA SER A 448 0.89 5.32 22.82
C SER A 448 -0.38 6.08 22.44
N VAL A 449 -0.78 6.07 21.16
CA VAL A 449 -2.00 6.76 20.72
C VAL A 449 -3.28 6.01 21.10
N MET A 450 -3.25 4.68 21.16
CA MET A 450 -4.39 3.87 21.61
C MET A 450 -4.69 4.06 23.10
N VAL A 451 -3.65 4.10 23.93
CA VAL A 451 -3.73 4.44 25.36
C VAL A 451 -4.14 5.90 25.54
N ALA A 452 -3.62 6.83 24.74
CA ALA A 452 -4.05 8.24 24.79
C ALA A 452 -5.55 8.41 24.49
N ALA A 453 -6.08 7.70 23.49
CA ALA A 453 -7.51 7.69 23.19
C ALA A 453 -8.36 7.14 24.35
N GLY A 454 -7.89 6.04 24.97
CA GLY A 454 -8.54 5.44 26.14
C GLY A 454 -8.53 6.35 27.38
N LEU A 455 -7.42 7.04 27.65
CA LEU A 455 -7.30 8.00 28.76
C LEU A 455 -8.18 9.24 28.55
N LEU A 456 -8.24 9.76 27.33
CA LEU A 456 -9.14 10.85 26.96
C LEU A 456 -10.61 10.42 27.14
N ALA A 457 -10.97 9.22 26.68
CA ALA A 457 -12.30 8.64 26.90
C ALA A 457 -12.62 8.45 28.40
N LYS A 458 -11.65 8.00 29.21
CA LYS A 458 -11.81 7.86 30.67
C LYS A 458 -12.13 9.20 31.33
N LYS A 459 -11.34 10.24 31.08
CA LYS A 459 -11.57 11.59 31.60
C LYS A 459 -12.91 12.19 31.14
N ALA A 460 -13.30 11.93 29.89
CA ALA A 460 -14.59 12.39 29.37
C ALA A 460 -15.78 11.71 30.08
N VAL A 461 -15.71 10.40 30.27
CA VAL A 461 -16.73 9.60 30.98
C VAL A 461 -16.80 9.95 32.46
N GLU A 462 -15.66 10.21 33.12
CA GLU A 462 -15.59 10.65 34.52
C GLU A 462 -16.22 12.04 34.74
N LEU A 463 -16.27 12.88 33.68
CA LEU A 463 -17.00 14.16 33.65
C LEU A 463 -18.45 14.03 33.11
N GLY A 464 -18.93 12.80 32.88
CA GLY A 464 -20.30 12.55 32.41
C GLY A 464 -20.58 12.94 30.95
N LEU A 465 -19.54 13.12 30.13
CA LEU A 465 -19.70 13.46 28.71
C LEU A 465 -20.13 12.25 27.88
N THR A 466 -20.93 12.50 26.84
CA THR A 466 -21.46 11.47 25.93
C THR A 466 -21.28 11.87 24.46
N VAL A 467 -21.09 10.89 23.58
CA VAL A 467 -21.13 11.09 22.12
C VAL A 467 -22.58 11.21 21.64
N SER A 468 -22.84 12.07 20.64
CA SER A 468 -24.18 12.26 20.07
C SER A 468 -24.66 11.01 19.29
N PRO A 469 -25.95 10.61 19.38
CA PRO A 469 -26.45 9.38 18.77
C PRO A 469 -26.40 9.32 17.24
N TYR A 470 -26.16 10.44 16.54
CA TYR A 470 -25.94 10.42 15.08
C TYR A 470 -24.50 10.04 14.67
N VAL A 471 -23.55 10.03 15.61
CA VAL A 471 -22.14 9.72 15.33
C VAL A 471 -21.94 8.21 15.34
N LYS A 472 -21.67 7.60 14.19
CA LYS A 472 -21.25 6.19 14.14
C LYS A 472 -19.83 6.04 14.67
N THR A 473 -19.70 5.69 15.96
CA THR A 473 -18.43 5.33 16.59
C THR A 473 -18.06 3.87 16.36
N SER A 474 -16.75 3.57 16.25
CA SER A 474 -16.25 2.20 16.04
C SER A 474 -14.77 2.04 16.43
N LEU A 475 -14.43 0.88 17.01
CA LEU A 475 -13.06 0.46 17.31
C LEU A 475 -12.72 -0.82 16.53
N ALA A 476 -11.74 -0.73 15.65
CA ALA A 476 -11.27 -1.83 14.80
C ALA A 476 -9.73 -1.98 14.88
N PRO A 477 -9.20 -2.69 15.88
CA PRO A 477 -7.76 -2.84 16.08
C PRO A 477 -7.11 -3.81 15.10
N GLY A 478 -5.85 -3.55 14.72
CA GLY A 478 -5.09 -4.46 13.85
C GLY A 478 -4.49 -5.70 14.52
N SER A 479 -4.57 -5.87 15.85
CA SER A 479 -4.31 -7.15 16.53
C SER A 479 -5.12 -7.29 17.82
N ARG A 480 -5.27 -8.53 18.30
CA ARG A 480 -6.00 -8.84 19.55
C ARG A 480 -5.33 -8.26 20.79
N VAL A 481 -4.00 -8.20 20.79
CA VAL A 481 -3.14 -7.62 21.84
C VAL A 481 -3.58 -6.19 22.20
N VAL A 482 -4.06 -5.41 21.22
CA VAL A 482 -4.61 -4.07 21.46
C VAL A 482 -5.78 -4.08 22.44
N THR A 483 -6.72 -5.00 22.28
CA THR A 483 -7.85 -5.08 23.23
C THR A 483 -7.42 -5.61 24.58
N ASP A 484 -6.36 -6.40 24.66
CA ASP A 484 -5.89 -6.98 25.91
C ASP A 484 -5.15 -5.96 26.78
N TYR A 485 -4.29 -5.11 26.20
CA TYR A 485 -3.72 -4.00 26.98
C TYR A 485 -4.77 -2.93 27.30
N LEU A 486 -5.77 -2.67 26.44
CA LEU A 486 -6.87 -1.75 26.76
C LEU A 486 -7.80 -2.27 27.86
N LYS A 487 -8.06 -3.59 27.94
CA LYS A 487 -8.74 -4.22 29.09
C LYS A 487 -7.89 -4.11 30.35
N THR A 488 -6.61 -4.49 30.27
CA THR A 488 -5.66 -4.48 31.40
C THR A 488 -5.41 -3.08 31.96
N ALA A 489 -5.54 -2.04 31.13
CA ALA A 489 -5.44 -0.63 31.53
C ALA A 489 -6.77 -0.02 32.03
N GLU A 490 -7.88 -0.77 32.06
CA GLU A 490 -9.24 -0.29 32.35
C GLU A 490 -9.72 0.82 31.38
N LEU A 491 -9.20 0.83 30.15
CA LEU A 491 -9.49 1.86 29.13
C LEU A 491 -10.50 1.41 28.07
N LEU A 492 -10.76 0.11 27.93
CA LEU A 492 -11.78 -0.37 26.99
C LEU A 492 -13.21 0.02 27.41
N GLU A 493 -13.56 -0.07 28.70
CA GLU A 493 -14.91 0.29 29.16
C GLU A 493 -15.25 1.79 28.97
N PRO A 494 -14.35 2.75 29.23
CA PRO A 494 -14.55 4.14 28.83
C PRO A 494 -14.77 4.33 27.31
N LEU A 495 -14.04 3.61 26.46
CA LEU A 495 -14.24 3.65 25.01
C LEU A 495 -15.63 3.09 24.63
N GLU A 496 -16.04 1.96 25.21
CA GLU A 496 -17.40 1.40 25.05
C GLU A 496 -18.50 2.39 25.48
N LYS A 497 -18.31 3.12 26.59
CA LYS A 497 -19.27 4.14 27.07
C LYS A 497 -19.42 5.33 26.12
N LEU A 498 -18.43 5.60 25.27
CA LEU A 498 -18.49 6.57 24.16
C LEU A 498 -18.85 5.91 22.81
N GLY A 499 -19.30 4.65 22.82
CA GLY A 499 -19.74 3.90 21.64
C GLY A 499 -18.62 3.28 20.80
N PHE A 500 -17.35 3.45 21.18
CA PHE A 500 -16.19 2.83 20.52
C PHE A 500 -16.04 1.34 20.89
N PHE A 501 -17.10 0.57 20.67
CA PHE A 501 -17.11 -0.89 20.80
C PHE A 501 -16.23 -1.56 19.73
N LEU A 502 -15.71 -2.74 20.07
CA LEU A 502 -15.01 -3.60 19.12
C LEU A 502 -15.96 -4.03 17.99
N VAL A 503 -15.62 -3.71 16.74
CA VAL A 503 -16.41 -4.08 15.56
C VAL A 503 -15.73 -5.13 14.66
N GLY A 504 -14.42 -5.37 14.83
CA GLY A 504 -13.66 -6.29 13.99
C GLY A 504 -12.14 -6.16 14.21
N TYR A 505 -11.39 -7.20 13.85
CA TYR A 505 -9.92 -7.16 13.75
C TYR A 505 -9.53 -7.16 12.27
N GLY A 506 -9.79 -6.05 11.59
CA GLY A 506 -9.66 -5.94 10.14
C GLY A 506 -9.81 -4.49 9.63
N CYS A 507 -9.53 -4.29 8.35
CA CYS A 507 -9.35 -2.97 7.73
C CYS A 507 -10.59 -2.07 7.77
N THR A 508 -11.81 -2.65 7.85
CA THR A 508 -13.07 -1.96 8.18
C THR A 508 -13.22 -0.57 7.53
N THR A 509 -13.45 0.49 8.30
CA THR A 509 -13.67 1.86 7.82
C THR A 509 -12.46 2.40 7.02
N CYS A 510 -11.22 1.96 7.29
CA CYS A 510 -10.05 2.42 6.56
C CYS A 510 -10.02 1.94 5.09
N ILE A 511 -10.66 0.82 4.77
CA ILE A 511 -10.77 0.31 3.39
C ILE A 511 -12.10 0.72 2.71
N GLY A 512 -12.95 1.48 3.40
CA GLY A 512 -14.31 1.82 2.95
C GLY A 512 -15.38 0.78 3.34
N ASN A 513 -15.02 -0.26 4.10
CA ASN A 513 -15.95 -1.26 4.64
C ASN A 513 -16.67 -0.74 5.90
N SER A 514 -17.17 0.50 5.82
CA SER A 514 -17.72 1.26 6.96
C SER A 514 -19.16 0.91 7.34
N GLY A 515 -19.86 0.08 6.55
CA GLY A 515 -21.28 -0.27 6.78
C GLY A 515 -22.22 0.94 6.65
N PRO A 516 -23.50 0.84 7.07
CA PRO A 516 -24.46 1.95 7.02
C PRO A 516 -24.13 3.06 8.04
N LEU A 517 -24.72 4.25 7.92
CA LEU A 517 -24.65 5.29 8.97
C LEU A 517 -25.43 4.89 10.25
N ALA A 518 -25.44 5.78 11.25
CA ALA A 518 -26.05 5.52 12.55
C ALA A 518 -27.55 5.17 12.49
N SER A 519 -28.31 5.71 11.52
CA SER A 519 -29.68 5.26 11.23
C SER A 519 -30.13 5.61 9.80
N PRO A 520 -31.17 4.94 9.25
CA PRO A 520 -31.73 5.26 7.93
C PRO A 520 -32.29 6.69 7.83
N GLU A 521 -32.76 7.26 8.94
CA GLU A 521 -33.26 8.64 9.00
C GLU A 521 -32.14 9.66 8.76
N ILE A 522 -30.92 9.35 9.24
CA ILE A 522 -29.72 10.18 9.02
C ILE A 522 -29.27 10.06 7.56
N GLU A 523 -29.26 8.85 6.98
CA GLU A 523 -28.99 8.64 5.55
C GLU A 523 -29.99 9.38 4.66
N ALA A 524 -31.28 9.35 5.03
CA ALA A 524 -32.34 10.07 4.35
C ALA A 524 -32.19 11.60 4.50
N ALA A 525 -31.85 12.12 5.69
CA ALA A 525 -31.62 13.54 5.91
C ALA A 525 -30.43 14.07 5.08
N VAL A 526 -29.28 13.39 5.14
CA VAL A 526 -28.08 13.74 4.36
C VAL A 526 -28.37 13.72 2.86
N SER A 527 -29.08 12.71 2.37
CA SER A 527 -29.43 12.59 0.94
C SER A 527 -30.45 13.63 0.48
N LYS A 528 -31.45 13.94 1.31
CA LYS A 528 -32.56 14.86 1.01
C LYS A 528 -32.12 16.33 1.00
N GLU A 529 -31.15 16.68 1.84
CA GLU A 529 -30.69 18.05 2.07
C GLU A 529 -29.27 18.29 1.52
N ASP A 530 -28.75 17.31 0.78
CA ASP A 530 -27.43 17.27 0.11
C ASP A 530 -26.23 17.59 1.03
N LEU A 531 -26.34 17.21 2.30
CA LEU A 531 -25.44 17.65 3.36
C LEU A 531 -23.99 17.18 3.15
N SER A 532 -23.05 18.11 3.33
CA SER A 532 -21.61 17.83 3.39
C SER A 532 -21.24 17.38 4.80
N VAL A 533 -21.62 16.15 5.15
CA VAL A 533 -21.25 15.52 6.43
C VAL A 533 -19.84 14.92 6.41
N VAL A 534 -19.28 14.72 7.60
CA VAL A 534 -17.87 14.43 7.85
C VAL A 534 -17.67 13.03 8.43
N ALA A 535 -16.61 12.34 7.99
CA ALA A 535 -15.99 11.26 8.75
C ALA A 535 -14.65 11.71 9.36
N VAL A 536 -14.35 11.28 10.58
CA VAL A 536 -13.04 11.43 11.21
C VAL A 536 -12.50 10.05 11.55
N LEU A 537 -11.28 9.73 11.11
CA LEU A 537 -10.72 8.38 11.27
C LEU A 537 -9.21 8.36 11.47
N SER A 538 -8.73 7.35 12.20
CA SER A 538 -7.28 7.08 12.34
C SER A 538 -6.68 6.26 11.20
N GLY A 539 -7.23 6.45 9.99
CA GLY A 539 -6.75 5.82 8.76
C GLY A 539 -5.56 6.54 8.14
N ASN A 540 -5.28 6.20 6.87
CA ASN A 540 -4.24 6.82 6.04
C ASN A 540 -4.79 7.42 4.72
N ARG A 541 -6.04 7.11 4.34
CA ARG A 541 -6.71 7.65 3.13
C ARG A 541 -8.06 8.25 3.46
N ASN A 542 -8.38 9.37 2.82
CA ASN A 542 -9.57 10.20 3.05
C ASN A 542 -10.15 10.78 1.74
N PHE A 543 -9.87 10.13 0.60
CA PHE A 543 -10.39 10.52 -0.71
C PHE A 543 -11.93 10.55 -0.73
N GLU A 544 -12.51 11.42 -1.56
CA GLU A 544 -13.96 11.58 -1.67
C GLU A 544 -14.66 10.26 -2.04
N ALA A 545 -15.81 9.98 -1.41
CA ALA A 545 -16.55 8.71 -1.49
C ALA A 545 -15.79 7.43 -1.10
N ARG A 546 -14.52 7.51 -0.67
CA ARG A 546 -13.71 6.34 -0.27
C ARG A 546 -14.14 5.73 1.06
N ILE A 547 -14.56 6.56 2.01
CA ILE A 547 -14.88 6.15 3.39
C ILE A 547 -16.32 5.67 3.52
N HIS A 548 -17.28 6.41 2.98
CA HIS A 548 -18.70 6.07 2.98
C HIS A 548 -19.42 6.86 1.87
N PRO A 549 -20.39 6.29 1.13
CA PRO A 549 -21.03 6.97 -0.01
C PRO A 549 -21.74 8.30 0.34
N PHE A 550 -22.33 8.42 1.53
CA PHE A 550 -22.96 9.67 1.99
C PHE A 550 -21.98 10.70 2.61
N VAL A 551 -20.67 10.43 2.63
CA VAL A 551 -19.68 11.31 3.26
C VAL A 551 -18.85 12.04 2.20
N LYS A 552 -19.03 13.37 2.12
CA LYS A 552 -18.32 14.25 1.17
C LYS A 552 -16.95 14.73 1.70
N ALA A 553 -16.76 14.74 3.02
CA ALA A 553 -15.56 15.23 3.69
C ALA A 553 -14.98 14.19 4.65
N SER A 554 -13.67 13.98 4.64
CA SER A 554 -13.00 13.03 5.54
C SER A 554 -11.68 13.58 6.08
N TYR A 555 -11.50 13.45 7.40
CA TYR A 555 -10.29 13.91 8.10
C TYR A 555 -9.53 12.73 8.73
N LEU A 556 -8.24 12.64 8.40
CA LEU A 556 -7.28 11.77 9.07
C LEU A 556 -6.84 12.42 10.38
N ALA A 557 -6.95 11.69 11.49
CA ALA A 557 -6.67 12.22 12.83
C ALA A 557 -6.05 11.15 13.74
N SER A 558 -5.32 11.55 14.79
CA SER A 558 -4.84 10.60 15.81
C SER A 558 -6.04 9.98 16.56
N PRO A 559 -5.95 8.72 17.04
CA PRO A 559 -7.01 8.09 17.85
C PRO A 559 -7.62 8.97 18.96
N PRO A 560 -6.87 9.74 19.79
CA PRO A 560 -7.49 10.66 20.75
C PRO A 560 -8.26 11.82 20.09
N LEU A 561 -7.81 12.32 18.93
CA LEU A 561 -8.58 13.31 18.16
C LEU A 561 -9.86 12.71 17.55
N VAL A 562 -9.88 11.43 17.17
CA VAL A 562 -11.12 10.74 16.74
C VAL A 562 -12.15 10.73 17.88
N VAL A 563 -11.74 10.45 19.12
CA VAL A 563 -12.62 10.53 20.30
C VAL A 563 -13.07 11.99 20.55
N ALA A 564 -12.16 12.96 20.42
CA ALA A 564 -12.49 14.38 20.58
C ALA A 564 -13.54 14.86 19.55
N PHE A 565 -13.37 14.55 18.26
CA PHE A 565 -14.35 14.92 17.23
C PHE A 565 -15.69 14.17 17.37
N ALA A 566 -15.69 12.96 17.94
CA ALA A 566 -16.94 12.27 18.30
C ALA A 566 -17.70 12.99 19.44
N LEU A 567 -16.98 13.43 20.48
CA LEU A 567 -17.54 14.22 21.58
C LEU A 567 -18.01 15.61 21.12
N ALA A 568 -17.33 16.22 20.14
CA ALA A 568 -17.72 17.49 19.56
C ALA A 568 -18.95 17.40 18.64
N GLY A 569 -19.19 16.25 18.02
CA GLY A 569 -20.26 15.99 17.04
C GLY A 569 -20.14 16.75 15.71
N SER A 570 -19.25 17.72 15.60
CA SER A 570 -19.10 18.62 14.44
C SER A 570 -17.66 19.13 14.31
N VAL A 571 -17.25 19.47 13.08
CA VAL A 571 -15.97 20.15 12.81
C VAL A 571 -16.07 21.68 12.85
N HIS A 572 -17.22 22.25 13.24
CA HIS A 572 -17.39 23.71 13.39
C HIS A 572 -16.49 24.32 14.46
N LYS A 573 -16.33 23.62 15.59
CA LYS A 573 -15.65 24.10 16.79
C LYS A 573 -14.14 24.11 16.58
N ASN A 574 -13.48 25.22 16.93
CA ASN A 574 -12.04 25.25 17.16
C ASN A 574 -11.73 24.58 18.49
N LEU A 575 -11.34 23.29 18.44
CA LEU A 575 -11.09 22.46 19.63
C LEU A 575 -9.95 22.96 20.55
N VAL A 576 -9.17 23.96 20.11
CA VAL A 576 -8.11 24.60 20.91
C VAL A 576 -8.63 25.78 21.73
N THR A 577 -9.68 26.48 21.27
CA THR A 577 -10.18 27.72 21.90
C THR A 577 -11.63 27.66 22.36
N GLU A 578 -12.40 26.66 21.95
CA GLU A 578 -13.81 26.48 22.29
C GLU A 578 -14.05 25.19 23.10
N PRO A 579 -15.10 25.14 23.95
CA PRO A 579 -15.44 23.93 24.71
C PRO A 579 -15.79 22.75 23.79
N LEU A 580 -15.11 21.63 24.01
CA LEU A 580 -15.33 20.37 23.29
C LEU A 580 -16.78 19.91 23.45
N ALA A 581 -17.23 19.89 24.71
CA ALA A 581 -18.58 19.55 25.14
C ALA A 581 -18.90 20.29 26.46
N GLU A 582 -20.13 20.16 26.91
CA GLU A 582 -20.58 20.57 28.25
C GLU A 582 -20.93 19.33 29.07
N THR A 583 -20.66 19.40 30.36
CA THR A 583 -21.07 18.39 31.36
C THR A 583 -22.60 18.41 31.58
N PRO A 584 -23.19 17.37 32.21
CA PRO A 584 -24.63 17.35 32.52
C PRO A 584 -25.14 18.51 33.39
N ASP A 585 -24.27 19.18 34.16
CA ASP A 585 -24.55 20.41 34.93
C ASP A 585 -24.24 21.72 34.18
N GLY A 586 -23.83 21.64 32.91
CA GLY A 586 -23.58 22.80 32.04
C GLY A 586 -22.21 23.47 32.21
N LYS A 587 -21.26 22.84 32.93
CA LYS A 587 -19.86 23.31 32.95
C LYS A 587 -19.19 22.97 31.61
N PRO A 588 -18.60 23.94 30.89
CA PRO A 588 -17.82 23.67 29.68
C PRO A 588 -16.55 22.85 30.00
N VAL A 589 -16.14 22.02 29.04
CA VAL A 589 -14.90 21.21 29.11
C VAL A 589 -14.03 21.48 27.88
N MET A 590 -12.79 21.90 28.09
CA MET A 590 -11.81 22.12 27.04
C MET A 590 -11.09 20.81 26.65
N LEU A 591 -10.64 20.69 25.40
CA LEU A 591 -9.83 19.54 24.97
C LEU A 591 -8.57 19.35 25.85
N SER A 592 -7.97 20.45 26.31
CA SER A 592 -6.82 20.46 27.21
C SER A 592 -7.08 19.96 28.64
N GLU A 593 -8.35 19.88 29.08
CA GLU A 593 -8.71 19.23 30.35
C GLU A 593 -8.77 17.69 30.22
N LEU A 594 -9.02 17.19 28.99
CA LEU A 594 -9.16 15.76 28.70
C LEU A 594 -7.88 15.14 28.13
N TRP A 595 -7.01 15.93 27.49
CA TRP A 595 -5.81 15.43 26.83
C TRP A 595 -4.82 14.83 27.85
N PRO A 596 -4.34 13.58 27.65
CA PRO A 596 -3.41 12.96 28.57
C PRO A 596 -1.99 13.50 28.42
N SER A 597 -1.20 13.46 29.49
CA SER A 597 0.23 13.81 29.41
C SER A 597 1.02 12.67 28.77
N GLN A 598 2.19 12.97 28.20
CA GLN A 598 3.04 11.92 27.63
C GLN A 598 3.54 10.96 28.72
N ASP A 599 3.75 11.42 29.95
CA ASP A 599 4.18 10.59 31.07
C ASP A 599 3.05 9.66 31.55
N GLU A 600 1.81 10.15 31.59
CA GLU A 600 0.60 9.36 31.88
C GLU A 600 0.40 8.23 30.86
N VAL A 601 0.57 8.54 29.56
CA VAL A 601 0.56 7.55 28.48
C VAL A 601 1.73 6.55 28.64
N ASN A 602 2.94 7.04 28.89
CA ASN A 602 4.14 6.21 29.04
C ASN A 602 4.04 5.22 30.21
N GLU A 603 3.49 5.65 31.35
CA GLU A 603 3.29 4.80 32.53
C GLU A 603 2.31 3.66 32.23
N VAL A 604 1.15 3.98 31.63
CA VAL A 604 0.13 2.98 31.28
C VAL A 604 0.64 2.01 30.21
N VAL A 605 1.35 2.48 29.19
CA VAL A 605 1.98 1.62 28.18
C VAL A 605 2.99 0.67 28.82
N GLN A 606 3.88 1.16 29.70
CA GLN A 606 4.87 0.34 30.39
C GLN A 606 4.27 -0.68 31.36
N ARG A 607 3.13 -0.36 32.00
CA ARG A 607 2.41 -1.27 32.89
C ARG A 607 1.65 -2.35 32.13
N CYS A 608 0.99 -2.00 31.03
CA CYS A 608 -0.04 -2.83 30.41
C CYS A 608 0.38 -3.54 29.11
N VAL A 609 1.41 -3.08 28.40
CA VAL A 609 1.89 -3.74 27.16
C VAL A 609 2.95 -4.78 27.50
N GLN A 610 2.55 -6.04 27.65
CA GLN A 610 3.39 -7.11 28.19
C GLN A 610 3.68 -8.21 27.15
N GLN A 611 4.92 -8.73 27.14
CA GLN A 611 5.39 -9.78 26.22
C GLN A 611 4.45 -11.00 26.14
N GLU A 612 3.88 -11.39 27.29
CA GLU A 612 3.01 -12.57 27.39
C GLU A 612 1.69 -12.41 26.63
N MET A 613 1.23 -11.18 26.38
CA MET A 613 0.08 -10.92 25.51
C MET A 613 0.41 -11.26 24.06
N PHE A 614 1.56 -10.82 23.56
CA PHE A 614 2.03 -11.16 22.22
C PHE A 614 2.24 -12.67 22.08
N LYS A 615 2.94 -13.31 23.03
CA LYS A 615 3.15 -14.77 23.01
C LYS A 615 1.84 -15.55 23.01
N ARG A 616 0.88 -15.18 23.85
CA ARG A 616 -0.44 -15.82 23.90
C ARG A 616 -1.19 -15.66 22.57
N GLU A 617 -1.45 -14.44 22.12
CA GLU A 617 -2.30 -14.22 20.94
C GLU A 617 -1.63 -14.75 19.66
N TYR A 618 -0.32 -14.56 19.50
CA TYR A 618 0.39 -15.04 18.31
C TYR A 618 0.65 -16.54 18.30
N SER A 619 0.65 -17.24 19.45
CA SER A 619 0.66 -18.71 19.48
C SER A 619 -0.57 -19.34 18.80
N ARG A 620 -1.67 -18.58 18.65
CA ARG A 620 -2.95 -19.04 18.09
C ARG A 620 -3.32 -18.37 16.76
N ILE A 621 -2.41 -17.60 16.17
CA ILE A 621 -2.70 -16.72 15.01
C ILE A 621 -3.29 -17.48 13.80
N PHE A 622 -3.00 -18.78 13.67
CA PHE A 622 -3.48 -19.63 12.59
C PHE A 622 -4.73 -20.48 12.92
N GLU A 623 -5.24 -20.45 14.17
CA GLU A 623 -6.35 -21.32 14.60
C GLU A 623 -7.72 -20.90 14.03
N GLY A 624 -7.98 -19.58 14.00
CA GLY A 624 -9.31 -19.03 13.69
C GLY A 624 -10.37 -19.32 14.75
N ASP A 625 -11.62 -18.97 14.45
CA ASP A 625 -12.78 -19.25 15.29
C ASP A 625 -13.47 -20.57 14.91
N GLU A 626 -14.56 -20.92 15.58
CA GLU A 626 -15.27 -22.18 15.30
C GLU A 626 -16.02 -22.17 13.95
N HIS A 627 -16.46 -21.00 13.45
CA HIS A 627 -17.01 -20.88 12.11
C HIS A 627 -15.95 -21.11 11.03
N TRP A 628 -14.74 -20.56 11.21
CA TRP A 628 -13.60 -20.84 10.35
C TRP A 628 -13.25 -22.33 10.33
N LYS A 629 -13.11 -22.96 11.50
CA LYS A 629 -12.71 -24.38 11.64
C LYS A 629 -13.74 -25.33 11.02
N SER A 630 -15.02 -25.10 11.28
CA SER A 630 -16.14 -25.94 10.78
C SER A 630 -16.44 -25.77 9.29
N MET A 631 -15.87 -24.77 8.62
CA MET A 631 -16.03 -24.58 7.17
C MET A 631 -15.47 -25.76 6.36
N ALA A 632 -16.26 -26.25 5.41
CA ALA A 632 -15.80 -27.22 4.42
C ALA A 632 -14.94 -26.53 3.33
N ALA A 633 -13.81 -27.14 2.99
CA ALA A 633 -12.92 -26.72 1.91
C ALA A 633 -12.49 -27.94 1.07
N PRO A 634 -12.30 -27.82 -0.25
CA PRO A 634 -11.83 -28.93 -1.07
C PRO A 634 -10.38 -29.30 -0.74
N THR A 635 -10.01 -30.55 -1.03
CA THR A 635 -8.71 -31.13 -0.67
C THR A 635 -7.99 -31.71 -1.88
N GLY A 636 -6.65 -31.73 -1.83
CA GLY A 636 -5.81 -32.31 -2.88
C GLY A 636 -5.18 -31.26 -3.81
N PRO A 637 -4.32 -31.69 -4.76
CA PRO A 637 -3.42 -30.78 -5.46
C PRO A 637 -4.09 -29.84 -6.47
N ILE A 638 -5.32 -30.12 -6.90
CA ILE A 638 -6.09 -29.32 -7.87
C ILE A 638 -7.33 -28.78 -7.16
N PHE A 639 -7.65 -27.50 -7.34
CA PHE A 639 -8.88 -26.93 -6.80
C PHE A 639 -10.12 -27.49 -7.51
N ALA A 640 -11.21 -27.68 -6.77
CA ALA A 640 -12.47 -28.18 -7.30
C ALA A 640 -13.36 -26.98 -7.70
N TRP A 641 -13.27 -26.55 -8.95
CA TRP A 641 -14.09 -25.46 -9.51
C TRP A 641 -15.58 -25.85 -9.53
N ASP A 642 -16.43 -25.04 -8.89
CA ASP A 642 -17.89 -25.14 -9.02
C ASP A 642 -18.38 -24.25 -10.18
N PRO A 643 -19.03 -24.80 -11.23
CA PRO A 643 -19.53 -24.00 -12.35
C PRO A 643 -20.62 -22.98 -11.94
N ASN A 644 -21.28 -23.19 -10.80
CA ASN A 644 -22.30 -22.29 -10.26
C ASN A 644 -21.72 -21.18 -9.37
N SER A 645 -20.44 -21.28 -8.96
CA SER A 645 -19.79 -20.29 -8.10
C SER A 645 -19.91 -18.89 -8.68
N THR A 646 -20.27 -17.94 -7.80
CA THR A 646 -20.34 -16.52 -8.17
C THR A 646 -19.16 -15.72 -7.61
N TYR A 647 -18.26 -16.34 -6.84
CA TYR A 647 -17.04 -15.73 -6.31
C TYR A 647 -15.72 -16.29 -6.86
N VAL A 648 -15.66 -17.54 -7.33
CA VAL A 648 -14.42 -18.24 -7.69
C VAL A 648 -14.59 -19.09 -8.95
N LYS A 649 -14.00 -18.66 -10.07
CA LYS A 649 -14.05 -19.37 -11.37
C LYS A 649 -12.67 -19.49 -12.00
N GLU A 650 -12.42 -20.60 -12.70
CA GLU A 650 -11.18 -20.75 -13.47
C GLU A 650 -11.14 -19.65 -14.56
N PRO A 651 -10.08 -18.82 -14.64
CA PRO A 651 -9.95 -17.81 -15.66
C PRO A 651 -9.42 -18.41 -16.99
N PRO A 652 -9.83 -17.87 -18.14
CA PRO A 652 -9.51 -18.46 -19.45
C PRO A 652 -8.05 -18.20 -19.90
N TYR A 653 -7.21 -17.53 -19.10
CA TYR A 653 -5.82 -17.16 -19.47
C TYR A 653 -4.95 -18.35 -19.92
N PHE A 654 -5.26 -19.54 -19.44
CA PHE A 654 -4.52 -20.78 -19.74
C PHE A 654 -5.32 -21.76 -20.62
N GLU A 655 -6.37 -21.30 -21.30
CA GLU A 655 -7.03 -22.06 -22.36
C GLU A 655 -6.17 -22.10 -23.63
N GLY A 656 -6.09 -23.28 -24.25
CA GLY A 656 -5.20 -23.50 -25.40
C GLY A 656 -3.71 -23.33 -25.10
N PHE A 657 -3.30 -23.33 -23.82
CA PHE A 657 -1.90 -23.18 -23.41
C PHE A 657 -1.00 -24.24 -24.06
N ALA A 658 0.10 -23.77 -24.67
CA ALA A 658 1.10 -24.60 -25.34
C ALA A 658 2.50 -24.30 -24.77
N PRO A 659 3.43 -25.29 -24.73
CA PRO A 659 4.77 -25.08 -24.16
C PRO A 659 5.57 -23.99 -24.90
N GLN A 660 5.47 -23.95 -26.23
CA GLN A 660 6.07 -22.89 -27.04
C GLN A 660 5.07 -21.73 -27.19
N PRO A 661 5.49 -20.48 -26.93
CA PRO A 661 4.63 -19.31 -27.17
C PRO A 661 4.33 -19.15 -28.65
N LYS A 662 3.19 -18.51 -28.95
CA LYS A 662 2.94 -18.00 -30.31
C LYS A 662 3.91 -16.84 -30.57
N ALA A 663 4.43 -16.75 -31.79
CA ALA A 663 5.23 -15.60 -32.19
C ALA A 663 4.41 -14.31 -32.06
N LEU A 664 5.05 -13.23 -31.62
CA LEU A 664 4.43 -11.91 -31.59
C LEU A 664 4.08 -11.50 -33.03
N THR A 665 2.80 -11.21 -33.26
CA THR A 665 2.32 -10.65 -34.53
C THR A 665 2.06 -9.16 -34.35
N ASP A 666 2.16 -8.43 -35.46
CA ASP A 666 1.63 -7.07 -35.56
C ASP A 666 0.12 -7.05 -35.20
N ILE A 667 -0.37 -5.86 -34.83
CA ILE A 667 -1.79 -5.63 -34.53
C ILE A 667 -2.36 -4.86 -35.72
N GLU A 668 -3.33 -5.42 -36.43
CA GLU A 668 -3.89 -4.83 -37.66
C GLU A 668 -5.34 -4.38 -37.45
N GLY A 669 -5.68 -3.18 -37.94
CA GLY A 669 -7.07 -2.71 -38.10
C GLY A 669 -7.87 -2.52 -36.80
N ALA A 670 -7.20 -2.38 -35.65
CA ALA A 670 -7.80 -2.34 -34.32
C ALA A 670 -8.72 -1.13 -34.10
N ARG A 671 -9.71 -1.26 -33.22
CA ARG A 671 -10.59 -0.15 -32.80
C ARG A 671 -10.27 0.33 -31.38
N VAL A 672 -10.57 1.58 -31.09
CA VAL A 672 -10.40 2.15 -29.73
C VAL A 672 -11.59 1.77 -28.87
N LEU A 673 -11.36 0.99 -27.79
CA LEU A 673 -12.42 0.60 -26.86
C LEU A 673 -12.79 1.73 -25.89
N ALA A 674 -11.79 2.51 -25.48
CA ALA A 674 -11.93 3.69 -24.65
C ALA A 674 -10.83 4.72 -24.97
N MET A 675 -11.19 6.00 -25.00
CA MET A 675 -10.27 7.13 -25.13
C MET A 675 -10.44 8.02 -23.90
N VAL A 676 -9.40 8.17 -23.10
CA VAL A 676 -9.47 8.77 -21.75
C VAL A 676 -8.39 9.82 -21.53
N GLY A 677 -8.61 10.71 -20.56
CA GLY A 677 -7.70 11.84 -20.28
C GLY A 677 -6.48 11.48 -19.42
N ASP A 678 -5.92 12.51 -18.76
CA ASP A 678 -4.85 12.39 -17.77
C ASP A 678 -5.34 11.74 -16.46
N SER A 679 -4.42 11.20 -15.67
CA SER A 679 -4.60 10.72 -14.28
C SER A 679 -5.65 9.61 -14.09
N VAL A 680 -5.90 8.80 -15.11
CA VAL A 680 -6.91 7.74 -15.09
C VAL A 680 -6.49 6.63 -14.14
N THR A 681 -7.00 6.69 -12.91
CA THR A 681 -6.59 5.81 -11.81
C THR A 681 -7.02 4.35 -12.02
N THR A 682 -6.37 3.40 -11.32
CA THR A 682 -6.83 2.00 -11.31
C THR A 682 -8.22 1.79 -10.71
N ASP A 683 -8.78 2.76 -9.99
CA ASP A 683 -10.19 2.76 -9.57
C ASP A 683 -11.15 3.05 -10.74
N HIS A 684 -10.72 3.77 -11.77
CA HIS A 684 -11.49 3.96 -13.01
C HIS A 684 -11.44 2.71 -13.90
N ILE A 685 -10.26 2.10 -14.04
CA ILE A 685 -10.04 0.90 -14.87
C ILE A 685 -10.64 -0.35 -14.20
N SER A 686 -10.52 -0.48 -12.88
CA SER A 686 -10.97 -1.64 -12.10
C SER A 686 -11.51 -1.20 -10.73
N PRO A 687 -12.78 -0.76 -10.64
CA PRO A 687 -13.41 -0.40 -9.38
C PRO A 687 -13.44 -1.58 -8.39
N ALA A 688 -13.39 -1.27 -7.09
CA ALA A 688 -13.43 -2.27 -6.01
C ALA A 688 -14.63 -2.13 -5.06
N GLY A 689 -15.43 -1.07 -5.21
CA GLY A 689 -16.59 -0.76 -4.35
C GLY A 689 -17.85 -1.54 -4.69
N ALA A 690 -19.01 -0.99 -4.33
CA ALA A 690 -20.33 -1.58 -4.60
C ALA A 690 -20.59 -1.74 -6.12
N ILE A 691 -21.35 -2.79 -6.46
CA ILE A 691 -21.74 -3.11 -7.84
C ILE A 691 -23.08 -2.43 -8.15
N PRO A 692 -23.19 -1.52 -9.15
CA PRO A 692 -24.46 -0.89 -9.51
C PRO A 692 -25.43 -1.90 -10.12
N VAL A 693 -26.71 -1.85 -9.73
CA VAL A 693 -27.76 -2.78 -10.20
C VAL A 693 -27.85 -2.84 -11.72
N ASP A 694 -27.91 -1.66 -12.36
CA ASP A 694 -28.11 -1.54 -13.80
C ASP A 694 -26.83 -1.72 -14.64
N SER A 695 -25.69 -2.00 -14.00
CA SER A 695 -24.41 -2.25 -14.67
C SER A 695 -24.37 -3.66 -15.31
N PRO A 696 -23.46 -3.92 -16.28
CA PRO A 696 -23.30 -5.26 -16.84
C PRO A 696 -23.03 -6.35 -15.79
N ALA A 697 -22.27 -6.01 -14.73
CA ALA A 697 -21.99 -6.92 -13.63
C ALA A 697 -23.20 -7.16 -12.72
N GLY A 698 -24.00 -6.13 -12.43
CA GLY A 698 -25.21 -6.24 -11.62
C GLY A 698 -26.30 -7.08 -12.31
N ARG A 699 -26.52 -6.87 -13.61
CA ARG A 699 -27.44 -7.69 -14.43
C ARG A 699 -27.02 -9.15 -14.45
N TYR A 700 -25.73 -9.42 -14.71
CA TYR A 700 -25.18 -10.79 -14.66
C TYR A 700 -25.39 -11.47 -13.30
N LEU A 701 -25.27 -10.75 -12.17
CA LEU A 701 -25.52 -11.33 -10.85
C LEU A 701 -27.01 -11.68 -10.65
N ILE A 702 -27.93 -10.84 -11.13
CA ILE A 702 -29.38 -11.12 -11.13
C ILE A 702 -29.70 -12.31 -12.04
N GLU A 703 -29.08 -12.41 -13.22
CA GLU A 703 -29.19 -13.57 -14.13
C GLU A 703 -28.67 -14.87 -13.52
N LYS A 704 -27.79 -14.79 -12.51
CA LYS A 704 -27.32 -15.92 -11.69
C LYS A 704 -28.16 -16.15 -10.42
N GLY A 705 -29.24 -15.39 -10.21
CA GLY A 705 -30.11 -15.51 -9.05
C GLY A 705 -29.51 -14.96 -7.74
N VAL A 706 -28.49 -14.11 -7.82
CA VAL A 706 -27.90 -13.44 -6.65
C VAL A 706 -28.73 -12.20 -6.30
N ASP A 707 -29.17 -12.11 -5.06
CA ASP A 707 -30.03 -11.01 -4.62
C ASP A 707 -29.26 -9.69 -4.50
N ARG A 708 -29.96 -8.55 -4.65
CA ARG A 708 -29.31 -7.21 -4.68
C ARG A 708 -28.43 -6.93 -3.45
N PHE A 709 -28.82 -7.40 -2.28
CA PHE A 709 -28.07 -7.21 -1.03
C PHE A 709 -26.88 -8.18 -0.88
N GLU A 710 -26.82 -9.23 -1.70
CA GLU A 710 -25.75 -10.25 -1.73
C GLU A 710 -24.68 -9.97 -2.79
N PHE A 711 -24.88 -8.96 -3.64
CA PHE A 711 -23.90 -8.52 -4.65
C PHE A 711 -22.48 -8.39 -4.09
N ASN A 712 -22.36 -7.94 -2.83
CA ASN A 712 -21.09 -7.63 -2.16
C ASN A 712 -20.34 -6.55 -2.96
N SER A 713 -19.02 -6.48 -2.88
CA SER A 713 -18.19 -5.52 -3.63
C SER A 713 -17.50 -6.16 -4.83
N PHE A 714 -17.11 -5.35 -5.82
CA PHE A 714 -16.18 -5.80 -6.87
C PHE A 714 -14.87 -6.35 -6.28
N GLY A 715 -14.39 -5.79 -5.17
CA GLY A 715 -13.23 -6.30 -4.43
C GLY A 715 -13.40 -7.75 -3.96
N ALA A 716 -14.57 -8.10 -3.42
CA ALA A 716 -14.89 -9.48 -3.03
C ALA A 716 -15.07 -10.42 -4.23
N ARG A 717 -15.59 -9.91 -5.37
CA ARG A 717 -15.85 -10.70 -6.59
C ARG A 717 -14.59 -10.98 -7.44
N ARG A 718 -13.39 -10.59 -7.00
CA ARG A 718 -12.12 -10.74 -7.74
C ARG A 718 -11.66 -12.15 -8.10
N GLY A 719 -12.22 -13.19 -7.48
CA GLY A 719 -11.99 -14.58 -7.90
C GLY A 719 -12.85 -15.00 -9.10
N ASN A 720 -13.79 -14.18 -9.55
CA ASN A 720 -14.71 -14.46 -10.65
C ASN A 720 -14.47 -13.53 -11.83
N HIS A 721 -13.75 -14.04 -12.84
CA HIS A 721 -13.41 -13.28 -14.04
C HIS A 721 -14.66 -12.78 -14.81
N GLU A 722 -15.77 -13.54 -14.79
CA GLU A 722 -17.02 -13.17 -15.48
C GLU A 722 -17.64 -11.88 -14.90
N VAL A 723 -17.47 -11.62 -13.60
CA VAL A 723 -17.90 -10.37 -12.94
C VAL A 723 -16.88 -9.26 -13.16
N MET A 724 -15.59 -9.57 -13.03
CA MET A 724 -14.54 -8.53 -13.09
C MET A 724 -14.35 -7.95 -14.50
N GLN A 725 -14.47 -8.75 -15.56
CA GLN A 725 -14.47 -8.22 -16.93
C GLN A 725 -15.68 -7.29 -17.17
N ARG A 726 -16.85 -7.63 -16.63
CA ARG A 726 -18.08 -6.79 -16.68
C ARG A 726 -17.98 -5.52 -15.84
N GLY A 727 -17.08 -5.50 -14.85
CA GLY A 727 -16.71 -4.33 -14.06
C GLY A 727 -15.49 -3.57 -14.56
N THR A 728 -14.83 -4.02 -15.63
CA THR A 728 -13.64 -3.35 -16.16
C THR A 728 -14.06 -2.09 -16.94
N PHE A 729 -13.38 -0.98 -16.67
CA PHE A 729 -13.85 0.38 -16.98
C PHE A 729 -15.27 0.67 -16.42
N GLY A 730 -15.68 -0.07 -15.38
CA GLY A 730 -17.02 -0.06 -14.79
C GLY A 730 -17.34 1.13 -13.88
N ASN A 731 -16.42 2.09 -13.72
CA ASN A 731 -16.56 3.17 -12.76
C ASN A 731 -17.55 4.24 -13.27
N ILE A 732 -18.52 4.62 -12.44
CA ILE A 732 -19.56 5.61 -12.75
C ILE A 732 -19.05 7.04 -13.01
N ARG A 733 -17.79 7.35 -12.65
CA ARG A 733 -17.12 8.63 -12.93
C ARG A 733 -16.08 8.57 -14.07
N LEU A 734 -15.97 7.44 -14.77
CA LEU A 734 -15.09 7.34 -15.95
C LEU A 734 -15.51 8.37 -17.02
N ARG A 735 -14.53 9.11 -17.54
CA ARG A 735 -14.71 10.05 -18.66
C ARG A 735 -14.08 9.49 -19.91
N ASN A 736 -14.90 8.86 -20.75
CA ASN A 736 -14.52 8.33 -22.05
C ASN A 736 -14.94 9.33 -23.15
N VAL A 737 -13.99 9.84 -23.93
CA VAL A 737 -14.20 10.84 -24.99
C VAL A 737 -15.13 10.32 -26.10
N LEU A 738 -15.21 8.99 -26.28
CA LEU A 738 -16.12 8.35 -27.24
C LEU A 738 -17.60 8.42 -26.81
N ALA A 739 -17.89 8.68 -25.54
CA ALA A 739 -19.23 8.70 -24.97
C ALA A 739 -19.73 10.12 -24.63
N SER A 740 -21.05 10.32 -24.70
CA SER A 740 -21.74 11.56 -24.37
C SER A 740 -21.99 11.79 -22.87
N ARG A 741 -21.64 10.81 -22.02
CA ARG A 741 -21.94 10.79 -20.58
C ARG A 741 -20.84 10.11 -19.77
N GLU A 742 -20.71 10.48 -18.49
CA GLU A 742 -19.84 9.78 -17.54
C GLU A 742 -20.30 8.33 -17.30
N GLY A 743 -19.34 7.45 -17.02
CA GLY A 743 -19.56 6.07 -16.62
C GLY A 743 -19.00 5.03 -17.58
N TYR A 744 -19.51 3.81 -17.49
CA TYR A 744 -19.05 2.61 -18.19
C TYR A 744 -19.49 2.52 -19.67
N TRP A 745 -19.54 3.67 -20.36
CA TRP A 745 -20.09 3.84 -21.71
C TRP A 745 -18.99 4.05 -22.74
N THR A 746 -19.23 3.61 -23.98
CA THR A 746 -18.37 3.84 -25.15
C THR A 746 -19.20 3.80 -26.44
N ARG A 747 -18.55 4.03 -27.59
CA ARG A 747 -19.18 3.98 -28.92
C ARG A 747 -18.71 2.75 -29.69
N HIS A 748 -19.64 2.07 -30.35
CA HIS A 748 -19.33 0.95 -31.25
C HIS A 748 -19.14 1.43 -32.70
N PHE A 749 -18.10 0.93 -33.38
CA PHE A 749 -17.77 1.24 -34.77
C PHE A 749 -17.54 -0.04 -35.58
N PRO A 750 -18.34 -0.37 -36.59
CA PRO A 750 -19.33 0.51 -37.25
C PRO A 750 -20.63 0.69 -36.45
N GLY A 751 -21.45 1.66 -36.89
CA GLY A 751 -22.79 1.94 -36.36
C GLY A 751 -22.91 3.19 -35.48
N GLN A 752 -21.82 3.63 -34.85
CA GLN A 752 -21.78 4.78 -33.91
C GLN A 752 -22.75 4.67 -32.72
N GLU A 753 -23.20 3.46 -32.37
CA GLU A 753 -24.11 3.20 -31.25
C GLU A 753 -23.39 3.37 -29.90
N GLU A 754 -24.00 4.11 -28.97
CA GLU A 754 -23.46 4.28 -27.62
C GLU A 754 -23.94 3.15 -26.69
N VAL A 755 -23.00 2.30 -26.28
CA VAL A 755 -23.21 1.03 -25.57
C VAL A 755 -22.33 0.95 -24.32
N THR A 756 -22.49 -0.09 -23.50
CA THR A 756 -21.54 -0.32 -22.39
C THR A 756 -20.19 -0.82 -22.90
N ILE A 757 -19.09 -0.51 -22.21
CA ILE A 757 -17.74 -0.94 -22.60
C ILE A 757 -17.62 -2.47 -22.70
N PHE A 758 -18.26 -3.20 -21.77
CA PHE A 758 -18.33 -4.66 -21.85
C PHE A 758 -19.08 -5.13 -23.10
N GLU A 759 -20.24 -4.56 -23.42
CA GLU A 759 -21.00 -4.90 -24.61
C GLU A 759 -20.24 -4.61 -25.92
N ALA A 760 -19.57 -3.46 -26.01
CA ALA A 760 -18.70 -3.15 -27.14
C ALA A 760 -17.60 -4.21 -27.33
N SER A 761 -16.94 -4.62 -26.24
CA SER A 761 -15.92 -5.68 -26.31
C SER A 761 -16.46 -7.02 -26.79
N GLN A 762 -17.69 -7.39 -26.41
CA GLN A 762 -18.33 -8.63 -26.89
C GLN A 762 -18.69 -8.57 -28.37
N ARG A 763 -19.22 -7.43 -28.84
CA ARG A 763 -19.50 -7.21 -30.27
C ARG A 763 -18.19 -7.31 -31.09
N TYR A 764 -17.14 -6.59 -30.68
CA TYR A 764 -15.84 -6.63 -31.34
C TYR A 764 -15.16 -8.01 -31.33
N ALA A 765 -15.28 -8.77 -30.24
CA ALA A 765 -14.80 -10.15 -30.19
C ALA A 765 -15.54 -11.05 -31.20
N SER A 766 -16.83 -10.82 -31.44
CA SER A 766 -17.60 -11.54 -32.47
C SER A 766 -17.28 -11.11 -33.90
N GLU A 767 -16.85 -9.86 -34.09
CA GLU A 767 -16.35 -9.33 -35.38
C GLU A 767 -14.88 -9.71 -35.68
N GLY A 768 -14.16 -10.26 -34.69
CA GLY A 768 -12.72 -10.58 -34.80
C GLY A 768 -11.80 -9.36 -34.77
N VAL A 769 -12.28 -8.22 -34.29
CA VAL A 769 -11.56 -6.93 -34.30
C VAL A 769 -10.70 -6.79 -33.03
N PRO A 770 -9.37 -6.61 -33.15
CA PRO A 770 -8.51 -6.34 -31.99
C PRO A 770 -8.78 -4.94 -31.42
N LEU A 771 -8.48 -4.73 -30.13
CA LEU A 771 -8.80 -3.48 -29.45
C LEU A 771 -7.58 -2.78 -28.84
N VAL A 772 -7.65 -1.46 -28.76
CA VAL A 772 -6.68 -0.60 -28.09
C VAL A 772 -7.36 0.40 -27.16
N VAL A 773 -6.59 0.98 -26.24
CA VAL A 773 -7.02 2.11 -25.39
C VAL A 773 -6.10 3.30 -25.67
N LEU A 774 -6.68 4.49 -25.79
CA LEU A 774 -5.93 5.76 -25.87
C LEU A 774 -6.04 6.50 -24.53
N ALA A 775 -4.94 7.04 -24.02
CA ALA A 775 -4.88 7.70 -22.72
C ALA A 775 -3.98 8.95 -22.73
N GLY A 776 -4.18 9.82 -21.74
CA GLY A 776 -3.28 10.93 -21.42
C GLY A 776 -2.08 10.52 -20.57
N LYS A 777 -1.71 11.37 -19.62
CA LYS A 777 -0.62 11.19 -18.66
C LYS A 777 -1.04 10.32 -17.47
N GLU A 778 -0.07 9.75 -16.78
CA GLU A 778 -0.22 8.99 -15.52
C GLU A 778 -1.27 7.88 -15.58
N TYR A 779 -1.42 7.23 -16.75
CA TYR A 779 -2.40 6.18 -16.95
C TYR A 779 -2.14 5.00 -16.00
N GLY A 780 -3.18 4.64 -15.23
CA GLY A 780 -3.13 3.60 -14.22
C GLY A 780 -2.61 4.02 -12.85
N THR A 781 -2.61 5.31 -12.50
CA THR A 781 -2.16 5.77 -11.18
C THR A 781 -2.99 5.22 -10.00
N GLY A 782 -2.40 5.17 -8.80
CA GLY A 782 -3.09 4.79 -7.56
C GLY A 782 -2.86 3.35 -7.06
N SER A 783 -3.93 2.58 -6.87
CA SER A 783 -3.87 1.26 -6.20
C SER A 783 -3.24 0.19 -7.11
N SER A 784 -2.43 -0.73 -6.57
CA SER A 784 -1.71 -1.79 -7.31
C SER A 784 -2.60 -2.97 -7.78
N ARG A 785 -3.68 -2.67 -8.50
CA ARG A 785 -4.71 -3.65 -8.92
C ARG A 785 -4.28 -4.42 -10.16
N ASP A 786 -4.10 -5.72 -10.00
CA ASP A 786 -3.90 -6.70 -11.08
C ASP A 786 -5.07 -6.70 -12.08
N TRP A 787 -6.31 -6.57 -11.58
CA TRP A 787 -7.51 -6.46 -12.39
C TRP A 787 -7.58 -5.23 -13.30
N ALA A 788 -6.71 -4.22 -13.12
CA ALA A 788 -6.55 -3.14 -14.10
C ALA A 788 -5.81 -3.58 -15.38
N ALA A 789 -5.15 -4.75 -15.39
CA ALA A 789 -4.56 -5.37 -16.58
C ALA A 789 -5.26 -6.68 -16.97
N LYS A 790 -5.58 -7.54 -15.99
CA LYS A 790 -6.36 -8.77 -16.17
C LYS A 790 -7.75 -8.50 -16.76
N GLY A 791 -8.35 -7.35 -16.43
CA GLY A 791 -9.63 -6.89 -16.97
C GLY A 791 -9.56 -6.52 -18.46
N PRO A 792 -8.76 -5.52 -18.87
CA PRO A 792 -8.65 -5.12 -20.27
C PRO A 792 -8.21 -6.24 -21.21
N LEU A 793 -7.39 -7.20 -20.75
CA LEU A 793 -7.08 -8.41 -21.53
C LEU A 793 -8.32 -9.22 -21.88
N LEU A 794 -9.23 -9.44 -20.92
CA LEU A 794 -10.50 -10.15 -21.16
C LEU A 794 -11.51 -9.34 -21.98
N LEU A 795 -11.36 -8.01 -22.03
CA LEU A 795 -12.06 -7.16 -22.99
C LEU A 795 -11.40 -7.15 -24.39
N GLY A 796 -10.36 -7.95 -24.63
CA GLY A 796 -9.69 -8.06 -25.93
C GLY A 796 -8.69 -6.94 -26.25
N VAL A 797 -8.30 -6.12 -25.26
CA VAL A 797 -7.31 -5.04 -25.45
C VAL A 797 -5.92 -5.63 -25.67
N ARG A 798 -5.29 -5.27 -26.78
CA ARG A 798 -3.95 -5.74 -27.21
C ARG A 798 -2.85 -4.72 -26.95
N ALA A 799 -3.17 -3.43 -26.95
CA ALA A 799 -2.23 -2.35 -26.63
C ALA A 799 -2.92 -1.17 -25.94
N VAL A 800 -2.14 -0.39 -25.19
CA VAL A 800 -2.54 0.91 -24.64
C VAL A 800 -1.56 1.95 -25.15
N ILE A 801 -2.05 3.08 -25.66
CA ILE A 801 -1.21 4.20 -26.11
C ILE A 801 -1.45 5.40 -25.18
N ALA A 802 -0.41 5.85 -24.48
CA ALA A 802 -0.51 6.90 -23.45
C ALA A 802 0.59 7.97 -23.56
N GLU A 803 0.39 9.16 -22.97
CA GLU A 803 1.49 10.13 -22.80
C GLU A 803 2.48 9.65 -21.73
N SER A 804 1.99 9.04 -20.66
CA SER A 804 2.80 8.34 -19.65
C SER A 804 1.97 7.32 -18.85
N PHE A 805 2.65 6.37 -18.21
CA PHE A 805 2.06 5.32 -17.38
C PHE A 805 2.61 5.39 -15.96
N GLU A 806 1.82 4.99 -14.97
CA GLU A 806 2.34 4.63 -13.65
C GLU A 806 3.16 3.32 -13.71
N ARG A 807 4.22 3.22 -12.91
CA ARG A 807 5.22 2.13 -12.94
C ARG A 807 4.61 0.75 -12.71
N ILE A 808 3.82 0.56 -11.66
CA ILE A 808 3.18 -0.74 -11.33
C ILE A 808 2.16 -1.11 -12.40
N HIS A 809 1.30 -0.17 -12.83
CA HIS A 809 0.30 -0.44 -13.85
C HIS A 809 0.92 -0.84 -15.20
N ARG A 810 1.94 -0.11 -15.67
CA ARG A 810 2.73 -0.50 -16.86
C ARG A 810 3.29 -1.92 -16.74
N SER A 811 3.82 -2.27 -15.57
CA SER A 811 4.39 -3.60 -15.31
C SER A 811 3.31 -4.70 -15.34
N ASN A 812 2.11 -4.41 -14.81
CA ASN A 812 0.95 -5.30 -14.90
C ASN A 812 0.46 -5.49 -16.35
N LEU A 813 0.44 -4.44 -17.19
CA LEU A 813 0.10 -4.55 -18.61
C LEU A 813 1.04 -5.52 -19.35
N VAL A 814 2.35 -5.33 -19.18
CA VAL A 814 3.40 -6.21 -19.75
C VAL A 814 3.23 -7.66 -19.27
N GLY A 815 3.01 -7.88 -17.97
CA GLY A 815 2.81 -9.21 -17.40
C GLY A 815 1.57 -9.94 -17.90
N MET A 816 0.56 -9.21 -18.40
CA MET A 816 -0.64 -9.76 -19.03
C MET A 816 -0.56 -9.81 -20.57
N GLY A 817 0.57 -9.44 -21.19
CA GLY A 817 0.71 -9.45 -22.66
C GLY A 817 -0.01 -8.31 -23.39
N ILE A 818 -0.37 -7.23 -22.68
CA ILE A 818 -0.89 -5.99 -23.28
C ILE A 818 0.31 -5.07 -23.53
N LEU A 819 0.45 -4.55 -24.75
CA LEU A 819 1.59 -3.70 -25.12
C LEU A 819 1.40 -2.25 -24.65
N PRO A 820 2.20 -1.73 -23.69
CA PRO A 820 2.20 -0.31 -23.38
C PRO A 820 3.04 0.45 -24.41
N LEU A 821 2.41 1.35 -25.17
CA LEU A 821 3.05 2.28 -26.10
C LEU A 821 2.98 3.69 -25.52
N GLN A 822 4.09 4.42 -25.57
CA GLN A 822 4.15 5.80 -25.12
C GLN A 822 4.37 6.74 -26.31
N TYR A 823 3.60 7.82 -26.44
CA TYR A 823 3.82 8.86 -27.46
C TYR A 823 5.24 9.46 -27.37
N THR A 824 5.76 10.04 -28.45
CA THR A 824 7.06 10.76 -28.35
C THR A 824 6.91 12.06 -27.54
N PRO A 825 7.99 12.58 -26.92
CA PRO A 825 7.88 13.74 -26.03
C PRO A 825 7.36 15.00 -26.75
N GLY A 826 6.12 15.38 -26.44
CA GLY A 826 5.41 16.51 -27.06
C GLY A 826 4.29 16.12 -28.03
N GLU A 827 4.10 14.83 -28.30
CA GLU A 827 2.94 14.30 -29.05
C GLU A 827 1.89 13.74 -28.08
N ASN A 828 0.62 13.83 -28.47
CA ASN A 828 -0.50 13.09 -27.87
C ASN A 828 -1.65 12.94 -28.88
N ALA A 829 -2.71 12.22 -28.51
CA ALA A 829 -3.85 11.98 -29.39
C ALA A 829 -4.46 13.27 -29.99
N HIS A 830 -4.64 14.32 -29.17
CA HIS A 830 -5.21 15.59 -29.62
C HIS A 830 -4.29 16.34 -30.60
N LEU A 831 -2.98 16.40 -30.32
CA LEU A 831 -2.00 17.07 -31.19
C LEU A 831 -1.78 16.33 -32.52
N LEU A 832 -1.98 15.01 -32.52
CA LEU A 832 -1.96 14.16 -33.73
C LEU A 832 -3.32 14.15 -34.47
N GLY A 833 -4.33 14.85 -33.98
CA GLY A 833 -5.66 14.92 -34.59
C GLY A 833 -6.50 13.64 -34.49
N LEU A 834 -6.12 12.72 -33.58
CA LEU A 834 -6.79 11.43 -33.40
C LEU A 834 -8.13 11.61 -32.66
N THR A 835 -9.19 11.11 -33.27
CA THR A 835 -10.58 11.14 -32.75
C THR A 835 -10.95 9.88 -31.97
N GLY A 836 -10.22 8.78 -32.21
CA GLY A 836 -10.56 7.44 -31.73
C GLY A 836 -11.53 6.68 -32.65
N GLU A 837 -12.11 7.32 -33.67
CA GLU A 837 -12.97 6.69 -34.69
C GLU A 837 -12.15 5.99 -35.81
N GLU A 838 -10.82 6.00 -35.73
CA GLU A 838 -9.93 5.40 -36.73
C GLU A 838 -9.75 3.87 -36.53
N ARG A 839 -9.03 3.25 -37.46
CA ARG A 839 -8.48 1.89 -37.37
C ARG A 839 -6.98 1.96 -37.14
N TYR A 840 -6.50 1.26 -36.12
CA TYR A 840 -5.13 1.35 -35.62
C TYR A 840 -4.33 0.11 -36.02
N THR A 841 -3.22 0.31 -36.71
CA THR A 841 -2.26 -0.75 -37.05
C THR A 841 -0.90 -0.44 -36.41
N ILE A 842 -0.27 -1.46 -35.82
CA ILE A 842 0.96 -1.35 -35.00
C ILE A 842 1.97 -2.37 -35.52
N HIS A 843 3.11 -1.89 -36.05
CA HIS A 843 4.03 -2.70 -36.84
C HIS A 843 5.36 -3.06 -36.16
N GLY A 844 5.94 -4.19 -36.55
CA GLY A 844 7.29 -4.62 -36.14
C GLY A 844 7.35 -5.32 -34.79
N LEU A 845 6.25 -5.91 -34.33
CA LEU A 845 6.16 -6.56 -33.01
C LEU A 845 6.86 -7.94 -32.98
N ASN A 846 7.06 -8.56 -34.14
CA ASN A 846 7.73 -9.84 -34.32
C ASN A 846 9.22 -9.86 -33.91
N THR A 847 9.85 -8.69 -33.79
CA THR A 847 11.28 -8.50 -33.49
C THR A 847 11.49 -7.51 -32.34
N LEU A 848 10.45 -7.32 -31.51
CA LEU A 848 10.40 -6.35 -30.43
C LEU A 848 11.60 -6.47 -29.48
N LYS A 849 12.25 -5.34 -29.21
CA LYS A 849 13.37 -5.19 -28.26
C LYS A 849 13.04 -4.23 -27.12
N PRO A 850 13.77 -4.30 -25.99
CA PRO A 850 13.59 -3.37 -24.88
C PRO A 850 13.63 -1.91 -25.32
N GLY A 851 12.57 -1.15 -25.01
CA GLY A 851 12.47 0.27 -25.31
C GLY A 851 12.37 0.65 -26.78
N GLN A 852 12.08 -0.29 -27.68
CA GLN A 852 12.01 -0.09 -29.14
C GLN A 852 11.01 1.01 -29.55
N GLN A 853 11.35 1.76 -30.61
CA GLN A 853 10.41 2.63 -31.31
C GLN A 853 9.55 1.81 -32.28
N VAL A 854 8.23 2.03 -32.25
CA VAL A 854 7.19 1.28 -32.95
C VAL A 854 6.31 2.27 -33.72
N GLU A 855 6.12 2.04 -35.02
CA GLU A 855 5.20 2.84 -35.82
C GLU A 855 3.75 2.42 -35.54
N VAL A 856 2.89 3.43 -35.35
CA VAL A 856 1.44 3.28 -35.26
C VAL A 856 0.80 4.08 -36.39
N ARG A 857 -0.07 3.43 -37.16
CA ARG A 857 -0.85 4.05 -38.23
C ARG A 857 -2.33 4.03 -37.87
N ALA A 858 -2.92 5.21 -37.72
CA ALA A 858 -4.36 5.40 -37.61
C ALA A 858 -4.94 5.70 -39.01
N ALA A 859 -6.03 5.04 -39.38
CA ALA A 859 -6.74 5.24 -40.64
C ALA A 859 -8.24 5.47 -40.41
N ALA A 860 -8.75 6.64 -40.79
CA ALA A 860 -10.17 6.94 -40.75
C ALA A 860 -10.92 6.22 -41.89
N ASP A 861 -12.22 5.98 -41.72
CA ASP A 861 -13.05 5.27 -42.71
C ASP A 861 -13.27 6.10 -44.01
N ASP A 862 -12.81 7.36 -44.08
CA ASP A 862 -12.75 8.19 -45.30
C ASP A 862 -11.46 8.00 -46.13
N GLY A 863 -10.47 7.25 -45.59
CA GLY A 863 -9.15 7.03 -46.20
C GLY A 863 -8.05 7.99 -45.73
N THR A 864 -8.35 8.97 -44.89
CA THR A 864 -7.34 9.82 -44.24
C THR A 864 -6.51 8.98 -43.26
N THR A 865 -5.17 9.06 -43.32
CA THR A 865 -4.30 8.29 -42.41
C THR A 865 -3.20 9.12 -41.76
N VAL A 866 -3.01 8.93 -40.45
CA VAL A 866 -1.95 9.52 -39.63
C VAL A 866 -1.00 8.40 -39.19
N SER A 867 0.28 8.47 -39.58
CA SER A 867 1.35 7.64 -39.00
C SER A 867 2.11 8.46 -37.96
N PHE A 868 2.41 7.84 -36.81
CA PHE A 868 3.21 8.42 -35.74
C PHE A 868 4.08 7.34 -35.08
N ILE A 869 5.09 7.77 -34.31
CA ILE A 869 6.01 6.86 -33.63
C ILE A 869 5.65 6.79 -32.14
N THR A 870 5.86 5.62 -31.54
CA THR A 870 5.67 5.39 -30.10
C THR A 870 6.83 4.59 -29.54
N ARG A 871 7.21 4.83 -28.28
CA ARG A 871 8.16 3.98 -27.55
C ARG A 871 7.41 2.82 -26.89
N ALA A 872 7.75 1.59 -27.23
CA ALA A 872 7.31 0.42 -26.49
C ALA A 872 7.89 0.45 -25.07
N ARG A 873 7.02 0.44 -24.06
CA ARG A 873 7.35 0.47 -22.62
C ARG A 873 7.50 -0.92 -22.02
N VAL A 874 8.05 -1.83 -22.82
CA VAL A 874 8.67 -3.09 -22.39
C VAL A 874 10.16 -2.75 -22.23
N ASP A 875 10.64 -2.58 -21.00
CA ASP A 875 11.85 -1.81 -20.70
C ASP A 875 13.11 -2.67 -20.46
N ASN A 876 13.02 -4.01 -20.41
CA ASN A 876 14.14 -4.96 -20.30
C ASN A 876 13.86 -6.32 -21.00
N GLU A 877 14.86 -7.20 -21.11
CA GLU A 877 14.71 -8.49 -21.83
C GLU A 877 13.81 -9.49 -21.09
N THR A 878 13.79 -9.50 -19.75
CA THR A 878 12.87 -10.35 -18.98
C THR A 878 11.41 -9.96 -19.23
N GLU A 879 11.15 -8.67 -19.40
CA GLU A 879 9.83 -8.15 -19.79
C GLU A 879 9.43 -8.53 -21.22
N ILE A 880 10.36 -8.64 -22.17
CA ILE A 880 10.09 -9.23 -23.50
C ILE A 880 9.73 -10.72 -23.36
N GLY A 881 10.40 -11.43 -22.45
CA GLY A 881 10.05 -12.80 -22.06
C GLY A 881 8.63 -12.93 -21.48
N CYS A 882 8.20 -11.99 -20.63
CA CYS A 882 6.85 -11.94 -20.08
C CYS A 882 5.79 -11.54 -21.11
N PHE A 883 6.08 -10.56 -21.95
CA PHE A 883 5.16 -10.08 -22.99
C PHE A 883 4.88 -11.18 -24.04
N SER A 884 5.90 -11.98 -24.38
CA SER A 884 5.76 -13.14 -25.28
C SER A 884 5.22 -14.40 -24.60
N ARG A 885 5.28 -14.51 -23.26
CA ARG A 885 4.71 -15.59 -22.45
C ARG A 885 3.92 -15.00 -21.26
N PRO A 886 2.68 -14.50 -21.46
CA PRO A 886 1.90 -13.85 -20.42
C PRO A 886 1.66 -14.75 -19.20
N LEU A 887 1.61 -14.12 -18.01
CA LEU A 887 1.65 -14.75 -16.68
C LEU A 887 2.97 -15.52 -16.41
N PRO A 888 3.37 -15.75 -15.14
CA PRO A 888 4.70 -16.28 -14.77
C PRO A 888 4.93 -17.76 -15.11
N ILE A 889 4.99 -18.07 -16.41
CA ILE A 889 5.26 -19.39 -17.00
C ILE A 889 6.76 -19.56 -17.31
N HIS A 890 7.47 -18.46 -17.53
CA HIS A 890 8.88 -18.41 -17.93
C HIS A 890 9.82 -19.21 -17.00
N GLY A 891 9.64 -19.12 -15.68
CA GLY A 891 10.47 -19.77 -14.66
C GLY A 891 10.49 -21.31 -14.62
N ARG A 892 9.86 -22.00 -15.59
CA ARG A 892 9.78 -23.48 -15.64
C ARG A 892 10.54 -24.14 -16.79
N GLU A 893 10.74 -23.46 -17.92
CA GLU A 893 11.35 -24.08 -19.11
C GLU A 893 12.86 -23.81 -19.22
N GLU A 894 13.34 -22.63 -18.83
CA GLU A 894 14.78 -22.36 -18.74
C GLU A 894 15.43 -22.98 -17.49
N ALA A 895 14.68 -23.80 -16.75
CA ALA A 895 15.10 -24.46 -15.52
C ALA A 895 16.16 -25.55 -15.75
N LYS A 896 17.39 -25.12 -16.07
CA LYS A 896 18.63 -25.85 -15.76
C LYS A 896 18.84 -26.03 -14.24
N PHE A 897 17.95 -25.47 -13.41
CA PHE A 897 17.74 -25.73 -11.97
C PHE A 897 17.35 -27.19 -11.69
N SER A 898 18.22 -28.11 -12.09
CA SER A 898 18.13 -29.56 -11.99
C SER A 898 18.53 -30.06 -10.60
N ARG A 899 18.05 -29.37 -9.56
CA ARG A 899 18.00 -29.78 -8.16
C ARG A 899 17.02 -28.87 -7.41
N PRO A 900 15.93 -29.39 -6.81
CA PRO A 900 15.31 -28.69 -5.70
C PRO A 900 16.33 -28.57 -4.56
N LEU A 901 16.28 -27.48 -3.79
CA LEU A 901 16.93 -27.47 -2.47
C LEU A 901 16.31 -28.61 -1.64
N PRO A 902 17.11 -29.54 -1.09
CA PRO A 902 16.57 -30.71 -0.40
C PRO A 902 16.10 -30.36 1.02
N ILE A 903 14.96 -29.68 1.14
CA ILE A 903 14.34 -29.28 2.41
C ILE A 903 13.67 -30.50 3.08
N HIS A 904 14.43 -31.55 3.39
CA HIS A 904 13.99 -32.69 4.19
C HIS A 904 15.15 -33.33 4.96
N GLY A 905 15.30 -32.93 6.22
CA GLY A 905 15.71 -33.87 7.27
C GLY A 905 14.48 -34.64 7.72
N LYS A 906 14.43 -35.97 7.53
CA LYS A 906 13.36 -36.81 8.07
C LYS A 906 13.53 -37.00 9.59
N GLY A 907 13.16 -35.97 10.36
CA GLY A 907 13.03 -36.06 11.81
C GLY A 907 11.76 -36.81 12.20
N SER A 908 11.90 -38.02 12.72
CA SER A 908 10.78 -38.84 13.20
C SER A 908 10.35 -38.42 14.61
N SER A 909 9.56 -37.34 14.68
CA SER A 909 9.01 -36.80 15.94
C SER A 909 7.84 -37.65 16.48
N GLN A 910 8.16 -38.78 17.12
CA GLN A 910 7.26 -39.36 18.12
C GLN A 910 7.17 -38.40 19.33
N VAL A 911 6.14 -37.54 19.32
CA VAL A 911 5.80 -36.72 20.49
C VAL A 911 4.83 -37.50 21.38
N LEU A 912 5.19 -37.64 22.65
CA LEU A 912 4.37 -38.30 23.66
C LEU A 912 3.08 -37.51 23.91
N GLN A 913 1.92 -38.12 23.62
CA GLN A 913 0.64 -37.72 24.19
C GLN A 913 0.23 -38.76 25.25
N THR A 914 0.34 -38.38 26.52
CA THR A 914 -0.25 -39.12 27.65
C THR A 914 -1.28 -38.22 28.35
N PRO A 915 -2.58 -38.43 28.15
CA PRO A 915 -3.62 -37.74 28.90
C PRO A 915 -3.70 -38.30 30.34
N PRO A 916 -4.04 -37.47 31.35
CA PRO A 916 -4.05 -37.91 32.75
C PRO A 916 -5.41 -38.49 33.17
N HIS A 917 -5.62 -39.79 33.01
CA HIS A 917 -6.63 -40.52 33.79
C HIS A 917 -6.16 -41.92 34.20
N SER A 918 -6.30 -42.22 35.49
CA SER A 918 -6.21 -43.58 36.02
C SER A 918 -7.48 -44.39 35.72
N TRP A 919 -7.37 -45.71 35.61
CA TRP A 919 -8.04 -46.71 36.47
C TRP A 919 -7.87 -48.14 35.89
N GLU A 920 -7.11 -48.97 36.63
CA GLU A 920 -7.25 -50.43 36.79
C GLU A 920 -6.99 -51.50 35.68
N ARG A 921 -6.21 -52.50 36.13
CA ARG A 921 -6.26 -53.97 35.88
C ARG A 921 -5.83 -54.59 34.52
N ARG A 922 -4.70 -55.32 34.61
CA ARG A 922 -4.46 -56.71 34.11
C ARG A 922 -4.40 -56.93 32.57
N SER A 923 -3.56 -57.81 32.01
CA SER A 923 -2.48 -58.67 32.56
C SER A 923 -1.68 -59.36 31.43
N GLN A 924 -0.45 -59.83 31.77
CA GLN A 924 0.29 -60.94 31.12
C GLN A 924 0.93 -60.67 29.71
N VAL A 925 2.26 -60.80 29.51
CA VAL A 925 3.13 -62.01 29.35
C VAL A 925 3.12 -62.48 27.86
N LEU A 926 4.21 -62.40 27.08
CA LEU A 926 5.48 -63.16 27.17
C LEU A 926 6.74 -62.52 26.48
N GLN A 927 7.88 -63.22 26.66
CA GLN A 927 9.27 -63.12 26.15
C GLN A 927 9.45 -62.78 24.64
N ALA A 928 10.49 -62.07 24.14
CA ALA A 928 11.99 -62.20 24.21
C ALA A 928 12.60 -62.87 22.92
N PRO A 929 13.94 -62.85 22.63
CA PRO A 929 14.50 -62.55 21.27
C PRO A 929 15.48 -63.67 20.77
N PRO A 930 16.70 -63.45 20.18
CA PRO A 930 17.29 -62.43 19.26
C PRO A 930 17.99 -63.08 18.00
N HIS A 931 18.79 -62.33 17.20
CA HIS A 931 20.05 -62.74 16.50
C HIS A 931 20.68 -61.55 15.71
N SER A 932 21.93 -61.08 15.98
CA SER A 932 23.25 -61.31 15.28
C SER A 932 23.24 -61.20 13.73
N TRP A 933 24.12 -60.48 13.00
CA TRP A 933 25.62 -60.31 12.99
C TRP A 933 26.08 -58.91 12.46
N GLY A 934 27.35 -58.46 12.39
CA GLY A 934 28.62 -59.01 12.94
C GLY A 934 30.01 -58.34 12.65
N GLY A 935 30.27 -57.43 11.67
CA GLY A 935 31.62 -56.83 11.43
C GLY A 935 31.99 -56.48 9.96
N GLN A 936 33.22 -56.08 9.54
CA GLN A 936 34.37 -55.39 10.21
C GLN A 936 35.47 -54.89 9.20
N GLY A 937 36.15 -53.74 9.47
CA GLY A 937 37.53 -53.38 8.99
C GLY A 937 37.73 -52.81 7.56
N ARG A 938 38.94 -52.35 7.11
CA ARG A 938 40.06 -51.57 7.75
C ARG A 938 41.18 -51.18 6.73
N GLY A 939 41.71 -49.93 6.77
CA GLY A 939 43.03 -49.52 6.19
C GLY A 939 43.08 -49.12 4.69
N ALA A 940 44.14 -48.48 4.14
CA ALA A 940 45.32 -47.83 4.77
C ALA A 940 46.08 -46.83 3.81
N THR A 941 46.83 -45.89 4.42
CA THR A 941 47.95 -45.00 3.98
C THR A 941 48.50 -44.96 2.54
N LEU A 942 48.85 -43.74 2.04
CA LEU A 942 50.26 -43.28 1.87
C LEU A 942 50.42 -41.77 1.51
N ARG A 943 51.67 -41.27 1.43
CA ARG A 943 52.09 -39.86 1.21
C ARG A 943 52.78 -39.66 -0.17
N PHE A 944 52.95 -38.42 -0.66
CA PHE A 944 54.28 -37.81 -0.93
C PHE A 944 54.21 -36.31 -1.34
N LEU A 945 55.39 -35.65 -1.31
CA LEU A 945 55.81 -34.25 -1.57
C LEU A 945 57.35 -34.31 -1.84
N PRO A 946 58.16 -33.25 -2.11
CA PRO A 946 57.90 -31.83 -2.43
C PRO A 946 58.77 -31.25 -3.61
N SER A 947 58.79 -29.90 -3.76
CA SER A 947 59.94 -29.07 -4.21
C SER A 947 60.26 -28.96 -5.74
N ARG A 948 61.04 -27.99 -6.27
CA ARG A 948 61.84 -26.85 -5.72
C ARG A 948 62.22 -25.80 -6.81
N CYS A 949 62.58 -24.56 -6.40
CA CYS A 949 63.36 -23.51 -7.13
C CYS A 949 62.78 -22.89 -8.44
N GLY A 950 63.14 -21.67 -8.89
CA GLY A 950 63.87 -20.55 -8.24
C GLY A 950 64.64 -19.62 -9.21
N LEU A 951 64.89 -18.34 -8.82
CA LEU A 951 65.89 -17.37 -9.38
C LEU A 951 65.66 -16.85 -10.84
N ALA A 952 66.12 -15.68 -11.31
CA ALA A 952 66.74 -14.47 -10.72
C ALA A 952 66.64 -13.22 -11.65
N SER A 953 67.24 -12.09 -11.24
CA SER A 953 67.17 -10.71 -11.76
C SER A 953 67.93 -10.33 -13.05
N CYS A 954 67.46 -9.28 -13.74
CA CYS A 954 68.23 -8.11 -14.27
C CYS A 954 67.23 -7.02 -14.77
N ALA A 955 67.33 -5.70 -14.49
CA ALA A 955 68.35 -4.70 -14.88
C ALA A 955 68.33 -4.37 -16.39
N ARG A 956 68.29 -3.11 -16.88
CA ARG A 956 68.31 -1.73 -16.30
C ARG A 956 67.85 -0.73 -17.40
N ASP A 957 67.38 0.48 -17.05
CA ASP A 957 67.90 1.71 -17.70
C ASP A 957 67.63 3.03 -16.92
N ARG A 958 68.13 4.17 -17.42
CA ARG A 958 68.28 5.50 -16.76
C ARG A 958 67.28 6.56 -17.30
N ILE A 959 66.69 7.49 -16.53
CA ILE A 959 67.22 8.62 -15.70
C ILE A 959 67.91 9.72 -16.55
N PRO A 960 67.61 11.04 -16.43
CA PRO A 960 66.43 11.76 -15.85
C PRO A 960 65.94 12.97 -16.71
N ASP A 961 65.07 13.85 -16.18
CA ASP A 961 65.51 15.20 -15.73
C ASP A 961 64.49 15.83 -14.73
N THR A 962 64.86 16.99 -14.20
CA THR A 962 64.22 17.87 -13.22
C THR A 962 63.55 19.07 -13.95
N ARG A 963 63.01 20.16 -13.39
CA ARG A 963 63.22 20.91 -12.13
C ARG A 963 62.09 21.98 -12.01
N THR A 964 61.82 22.51 -10.80
CA THR A 964 61.32 23.89 -10.47
C THR A 964 60.44 24.70 -11.47
N SER A 965 59.37 25.42 -11.11
CA SER A 965 59.24 26.37 -9.97
C SER A 965 57.79 26.87 -9.70
N ARG A 966 57.63 27.66 -8.63
CA ARG A 966 56.52 28.60 -8.30
C ARG A 966 57.04 30.06 -8.54
N PRO A 967 56.25 31.17 -8.49
CA PRO A 967 54.78 31.38 -8.45
C PRO A 967 54.24 32.60 -9.30
N ARG A 968 53.00 33.05 -9.00
CA ARG A 968 52.44 34.44 -9.02
C ARG A 968 51.86 35.11 -10.29
N ARG A 969 50.53 35.38 -10.19
CA ARG A 969 49.79 36.68 -10.34
C ARG A 969 49.53 37.36 -11.71
N GLN A 970 48.25 37.76 -11.86
CA GLN A 970 47.70 39.00 -12.48
C GLN A 970 47.89 39.18 -14.01
N ALA A 971 46.82 39.06 -14.81
CA ALA A 971 45.87 40.12 -15.21
C ALA A 971 46.18 40.66 -16.65
N LEU A 972 45.35 41.40 -17.41
CA LEU A 972 44.15 42.22 -17.17
C LEU A 972 43.45 42.53 -18.55
N ARG A 973 42.24 43.16 -18.55
CA ARG A 973 41.54 43.87 -19.68
C ARG A 973 40.78 42.97 -20.69
N SER A 974 39.71 43.38 -21.39
CA SER A 974 38.78 44.57 -21.44
C SER A 974 37.68 44.26 -22.49
N ARG A 975 36.41 44.73 -22.56
CA ARG A 975 35.46 45.65 -21.87
C ARG A 975 34.02 45.13 -22.21
N SER A 976 32.84 45.69 -21.92
CA SER A 976 32.32 46.96 -21.34
C SER A 976 31.53 46.64 -20.03
N ALA A 977 30.57 47.35 -19.41
CA ALA A 977 29.67 48.51 -19.61
C ALA A 977 28.44 48.30 -20.52
N TRP A 978 27.19 48.53 -20.08
CA TRP A 978 26.63 49.39 -19.01
C TRP A 978 25.64 48.62 -18.07
N CYS A 979 25.25 49.01 -16.84
CA CYS A 979 25.75 49.98 -15.84
C CYS A 979 25.13 49.78 -14.41
N ALA A 980 25.30 50.81 -13.56
CA ALA A 980 24.81 51.11 -12.20
C ALA A 980 23.32 50.85 -11.83
N ALA A 981 22.86 50.78 -10.55
CA ALA A 981 23.44 50.57 -9.18
C ALA A 981 22.23 50.50 -8.17
N ALA A 982 22.24 50.62 -6.82
CA ALA A 982 23.18 50.75 -5.68
C ALA A 982 22.40 50.52 -4.33
N TRP A 983 22.97 50.50 -3.10
CA TRP A 983 24.09 49.69 -2.55
C TRP A 983 24.12 49.72 -0.99
N ALA A 984 23.87 48.57 -0.33
CA ALA A 984 24.31 48.09 1.01
C ALA A 984 24.35 48.96 2.32
N GLN A 985 23.77 48.39 3.40
CA GLN A 985 24.23 48.25 4.82
C GLN A 985 24.81 49.44 5.65
N CYS A 986 24.33 49.68 6.89
CA CYS A 986 24.94 49.22 8.18
C CYS A 986 24.39 49.85 9.51
N CYS A 987 24.71 49.21 10.65
CA CYS A 987 24.87 49.72 12.04
C CYS A 987 23.69 50.21 12.95
N ARG A 988 23.32 49.32 13.89
CA ARG A 988 23.19 49.45 15.39
C ARG A 988 22.54 50.68 16.11
N ALA A 989 21.66 50.31 17.06
CA ALA A 989 21.44 50.82 18.44
C ALA A 989 20.37 51.91 18.74
N GLY A 990 19.55 51.70 19.82
CA GLY A 990 18.94 52.81 20.58
C GLY A 990 17.52 52.68 21.20
N ARG A 991 17.38 52.00 22.36
CA ARG A 991 16.40 52.27 23.48
C ARG A 991 14.85 52.14 23.28
N LYS A 992 14.18 51.80 24.39
CA LYS A 992 12.71 51.96 24.71
C LYS A 992 12.47 53.39 25.33
N PRO A 993 11.28 53.79 25.86
CA PRO A 993 9.90 53.24 25.85
C PRO A 993 8.78 54.28 25.52
N GLY A 994 7.48 53.91 25.60
CA GLY A 994 6.37 54.88 25.81
C GLY A 994 4.99 54.52 25.21
N PRO A 995 3.87 54.57 25.98
CA PRO A 995 2.51 54.27 25.49
C PRO A 995 1.50 55.44 25.62
N LEU A 996 0.32 55.37 24.97
CA LEU A 996 -0.86 56.18 25.34
C LEU A 996 -2.23 55.56 25.00
N ARG A 997 -3.20 55.94 25.85
CA ARG A 997 -4.64 55.65 26.05
C ARG A 997 -5.60 55.81 24.83
N ARG A 998 -6.93 55.58 24.85
CA ARG A 998 -7.98 54.90 25.69
C ARG A 998 -9.31 55.74 25.67
N SER A 999 -10.38 55.27 25.02
CA SER A 999 -11.82 55.69 25.18
C SER A 999 -12.72 54.84 24.25
N CYS A 1000 -13.92 54.31 24.52
CA CYS A 1000 -15.07 54.55 25.44
C CYS A 1000 -16.33 55.09 24.73
N CYS A 1001 -17.52 54.81 25.31
CA CYS A 1001 -18.91 55.01 24.80
C CYS A 1001 -19.36 53.95 23.75
N ASP A 1002 -20.40 53.08 23.89
CA ASP A 1002 -21.52 52.83 24.86
C ASP A 1002 -22.94 53.24 24.36
N VAL A 1003 -23.97 52.59 24.95
CA VAL A 1003 -25.43 52.87 24.95
C VAL A 1003 -26.34 52.20 23.89
N THR A 1004 -26.93 51.06 24.29
CA THR A 1004 -28.35 50.55 24.20
C THR A 1004 -29.37 51.10 23.16
N ARG A 1005 -30.43 50.38 22.70
CA ARG A 1005 -31.54 49.75 23.48
C ARG A 1005 -32.54 48.95 22.59
N ARG A 1006 -33.15 47.88 23.14
CA ARG A 1006 -34.60 47.46 23.21
C ARG A 1006 -35.63 47.98 22.14
N ARG A 1007 -36.73 47.29 21.74
CA ARG A 1007 -37.48 46.12 22.31
C ARG A 1007 -38.62 45.56 21.37
N GLU A 1008 -38.96 44.26 21.54
CA GLU A 1008 -40.31 43.61 21.56
C GLU A 1008 -41.40 43.69 20.44
N ARG A 1009 -41.87 42.47 20.02
CA ARG A 1009 -43.30 42.01 19.85
C ARG A 1009 -44.13 42.57 18.66
N LEU A 1010 -45.17 41.92 18.08
CA LEU A 1010 -45.84 40.60 18.24
C LEU A 1010 -46.73 40.25 16.99
N LEU A 1011 -47.21 38.99 16.89
CA LEU A 1011 -48.42 38.50 16.18
C LEU A 1011 -48.43 38.21 14.64
N VAL A 1012 -49.48 37.47 14.24
CA VAL A 1012 -49.70 36.47 13.15
C VAL A 1012 -51.25 36.26 13.03
N PRO A 1013 -51.94 35.64 12.01
CA PRO A 1013 -51.58 35.02 10.69
C PRO A 1013 -52.38 35.56 9.45
N ALA A 1014 -52.23 34.88 8.29
CA ALA A 1014 -53.18 34.63 7.16
C ALA A 1014 -52.65 35.04 5.75
N ALA A 1015 -53.05 34.45 4.61
CA ALA A 1015 -53.56 33.09 4.27
C ALA A 1015 -53.57 32.88 2.72
N GLN A 1016 -53.60 31.61 2.27
CA GLN A 1016 -54.01 31.09 0.93
C GLN A 1016 -53.27 31.49 -0.38
N ALA A 1017 -52.96 30.43 -1.15
CA ALA A 1017 -53.09 30.24 -2.61
C ALA A 1017 -52.63 31.30 -3.65
N GLY A 1018 -51.88 30.83 -4.67
CA GLY A 1018 -51.64 31.58 -5.93
C GLY A 1018 -50.85 30.75 -6.95
N SER A 1019 -51.39 30.57 -8.16
CA SER A 1019 -50.80 29.74 -9.23
C SER A 1019 -49.95 30.51 -10.25
N ARG A 1020 -48.96 29.82 -10.83
CA ARG A 1020 -48.38 29.96 -12.21
C ARG A 1020 -48.63 31.27 -13.00
N VAL A 1021 -47.55 31.85 -13.54
CA VAL A 1021 -47.30 32.15 -14.98
C VAL A 1021 -45.85 32.65 -15.15
N ALA A 1022 -45.32 32.79 -16.38
CA ALA A 1022 -43.89 32.82 -16.68
C ALA A 1022 -43.39 34.07 -17.45
N CYS A 1023 -42.06 34.31 -17.34
CA CYS A 1023 -41.18 35.02 -18.30
C CYS A 1023 -41.39 36.53 -18.54
N PRO A 1024 -40.42 37.26 -19.17
CA PRO A 1024 -38.99 36.95 -19.42
C PRO A 1024 -37.97 38.08 -19.05
N SER A 1025 -36.68 37.76 -19.19
CA SER A 1025 -35.56 38.62 -19.65
C SER A 1025 -35.32 40.05 -19.10
N SER A 1026 -34.16 40.26 -18.47
CA SER A 1026 -33.11 41.20 -18.98
C SER A 1026 -31.76 41.03 -18.24
N THR A 1027 -30.68 40.89 -19.01
CA THR A 1027 -29.28 41.14 -18.63
C THR A 1027 -28.95 42.64 -18.82
N PRO A 1028 -27.82 43.23 -18.33
CA PRO A 1028 -26.46 42.66 -18.26
C PRO A 1028 -26.20 41.60 -17.20
#